data_AF-A0A1G2CQC2-F1
#
_entry.id   AF-A0A1G2CQC2-F1
#
_cell.length_a   1.000
_cell.length_b   1.000
_cell.length_c   1.000
_cell.angle_alpha   90.00
_cell.angle_beta   90.00
_cell.angle_gamma   90.00
#
_symmetry.space_group_name_H-M   'P 1'
#
loop_
_entity.id
_entity.type
_entity.pdbx_description
1 polymer ?
#
loop_
_entity_poly.entity_id
_entity_poly.type
_entity_poly.pdbx_seq_one_letter_code
_entity_poly.pdbx_strand_id
1 'polypeptide(L)'
;MQKTTFAGGCVAAAVMFSIVLAPAAMAQGSGGVTTAELGVERPGLLPTNPFYFMKEWARGVRRTFTTGAVNKAEYELQVATEKAAELKRLEEVKSDARAIARAAENYAENMQRLTERLKTLSATSENPKVDKLMDSLVERTLVHQQLLGELKAKYGEVKDDIEAVQKTVDEVLKEVPRTIDSAEQFTDRLKEAIDARRESAVKELNAINTLDRLNTNLPNEVQEKLSRLKDDLVLKFQGRVSAAPVSPSALEEFAGDVREKVLVIDEVRERVLDAGLKNSLSQLRDRVLKESEDDKSIGEEDAKRMIQYAEELAQKLAAQIKELGVKAPTSVQQLLERANANIEQAKTFYAAGQFGAAFGQATAAVSAVKNALTQLAVRTQDFEKNILELKQKFDELRAMARKAELSREKHPKIFALFDQAEQAIVSLSTLSSTAPTSEKFVALMRETKALLGTIEAAIREALMPQIPTAKPVQPEPAVVPTVRNFEECAKASNPVLASDSVSASFPRQCKTKDGRVFKEETACIQVIQPAKDPQSGACKEFPTPCDVPLGWTAVNACPVPEAVKGPEASGTPGTGTSVVPSTWTISMGDDGFFPSELKVRRGDKVVWTNKGSRDHWPASAIHPTHELYPEFDAKRGIGPSESYSFVFEKAGTWKYHDHLNSGLTGVIVVVE
;
A
#
# COMPACT_ATOMS: atom_id res chain seq x y z
N MET A 1 -20.03 -2.14 -81.79
CA MET A 1 -20.52 -0.97 -81.03
C MET A 1 -21.08 -1.44 -79.70
N GLN A 2 -21.09 -0.55 -78.71
CA GLN A 2 -21.41 -0.74 -77.28
C GLN A 2 -20.31 -1.40 -76.41
N LYS A 3 -19.53 -0.52 -75.76
CA LYS A 3 -18.74 -0.80 -74.55
C LYS A 3 -19.68 -0.65 -73.35
N THR A 4 -19.81 -1.68 -72.52
CA THR A 4 -20.38 -1.61 -71.18
C THR A 4 -19.25 -1.66 -70.16
N THR A 5 -19.00 -0.53 -69.50
CA THR A 5 -18.10 -0.40 -68.34
C THR A 5 -18.79 -0.93 -67.08
N PHE A 6 -18.20 -1.95 -66.46
CA PHE A 6 -18.56 -2.44 -65.13
C PHE A 6 -17.90 -1.55 -64.07
N ALA A 7 -18.71 -0.94 -63.21
CA ALA A 7 -18.25 -0.20 -62.03
C ALA A 7 -18.01 -1.17 -60.87
N GLY A 8 -16.75 -1.33 -60.46
CA GLY A 8 -16.38 -1.98 -59.20
C GLY A 8 -16.35 -0.94 -58.07
N GLY A 9 -17.31 -1.00 -57.17
CA GLY A 9 -17.32 -0.21 -55.93
C GLY A 9 -16.53 -0.90 -54.83
N CYS A 10 -15.34 -0.39 -54.53
CA CYS A 10 -14.65 -0.64 -53.25
C CYS A 10 -15.37 0.13 -52.14
N VAL A 11 -16.02 -0.57 -51.22
CA VAL A 11 -16.46 0.02 -49.95
C VAL A 11 -15.29 -0.07 -48.98
N ALA A 12 -14.50 1.00 -48.89
CA ALA A 12 -13.54 1.18 -47.82
C ALA A 12 -14.30 1.54 -46.54
N ALA A 13 -14.43 0.59 -45.61
CA ALA A 13 -14.92 0.86 -44.27
C ALA A 13 -13.79 1.50 -43.44
N ALA A 14 -13.66 2.83 -43.53
CA ALA A 14 -12.85 3.62 -42.63
C ALA A 14 -13.57 3.68 -41.26
N VAL A 15 -13.14 2.87 -40.29
CA VAL A 15 -13.52 3.05 -38.90
C VAL A 15 -12.69 4.22 -38.34
N MET A 16 -13.23 5.43 -38.49
CA MET A 16 -12.73 6.62 -37.80
C MET A 16 -12.99 6.45 -36.30
N PHE A 17 -11.93 6.18 -35.53
CA PHE A 17 -11.94 6.39 -34.08
C PHE A 17 -12.00 7.90 -33.84
N SER A 18 -13.21 8.44 -33.69
CA SER A 18 -13.39 9.79 -33.16
C SER A 18 -13.04 9.75 -31.67
N ILE A 19 -11.90 10.34 -31.30
CA ILE A 19 -11.60 10.70 -29.91
C ILE A 19 -12.63 11.77 -29.52
N VAL A 20 -13.73 11.33 -28.91
CA VAL A 20 -14.67 12.23 -28.25
C VAL A 20 -14.05 12.55 -26.89
N LEU A 21 -13.51 13.76 -26.75
CA LEU A 21 -13.21 14.35 -25.45
C LEU A 21 -14.53 14.56 -24.71
N ALA A 22 -14.94 13.58 -23.91
CA ALA A 22 -16.08 13.71 -23.03
C ALA A 22 -15.74 14.69 -21.88
N PRO A 23 -16.67 15.59 -21.49
CA PRO A 23 -16.46 16.46 -20.35
C PRO A 23 -16.41 15.62 -19.06
N ALA A 24 -15.32 15.79 -18.30
CA ALA A 24 -15.08 15.11 -17.05
C ALA A 24 -16.17 15.47 -16.02
N ALA A 25 -17.11 14.56 -15.78
CA ALA A 25 -17.92 14.59 -14.58
C ALA A 25 -17.00 14.30 -13.38
N MET A 26 -16.99 15.21 -12.41
CA MET A 26 -16.21 15.08 -11.20
C MET A 26 -16.73 13.93 -10.33
N ALA A 27 -16.15 12.75 -10.48
CA ALA A 27 -16.17 11.72 -9.45
C ALA A 27 -14.92 11.91 -8.56
N GLN A 28 -15.12 12.52 -7.40
CA GLN A 28 -14.24 12.28 -6.26
C GLN A 28 -14.59 10.89 -5.71
N GLY A 29 -13.62 9.99 -5.60
CA GLY A 29 -13.75 8.73 -4.86
C GLY A 29 -14.18 7.51 -5.67
N SER A 30 -13.23 6.90 -6.38
CA SER A 30 -12.96 5.44 -6.33
C SER A 30 -11.76 5.17 -7.24
N GLY A 31 -10.64 4.68 -6.70
CA GLY A 31 -9.46 4.31 -7.49
C GLY A 31 -9.65 3.13 -8.47
N GLY A 32 -10.89 2.64 -8.63
CA GLY A 32 -11.22 1.42 -9.37
C GLY A 32 -11.22 1.56 -10.89
N VAL A 33 -10.97 0.46 -11.60
CA VAL A 33 -11.01 0.38 -13.06
C VAL A 33 -12.42 0.66 -13.57
N THR A 34 -12.55 1.51 -14.59
CA THR A 34 -13.83 1.81 -15.26
C THR A 34 -13.97 1.09 -16.61
N THR A 35 -15.20 0.91 -17.10
CA THR A 35 -15.46 0.38 -18.44
C THR A 35 -14.93 1.28 -19.56
N ALA A 36 -14.84 2.59 -19.32
CA ALA A 36 -14.21 3.56 -20.21
C ALA A 36 -12.69 3.34 -20.31
N GLU A 37 -12.02 3.06 -19.19
CA GLU A 37 -10.58 2.71 -19.17
C GLU A 37 -10.28 1.38 -19.87
N LEU A 38 -11.26 0.48 -19.95
CA LEU A 38 -11.17 -0.76 -20.75
C LEU A 38 -11.45 -0.53 -22.25
N GLY A 39 -11.86 0.69 -22.65
CA GLY A 39 -12.19 1.01 -24.04
C GLY A 39 -13.46 0.33 -24.56
N VAL A 40 -14.31 -0.20 -23.67
CA VAL A 40 -15.56 -0.90 -24.01
C VAL A 40 -16.67 -0.46 -23.07
N GLU A 41 -17.35 0.63 -23.43
CA GLU A 41 -18.41 1.23 -22.60
C GLU A 41 -19.63 0.31 -22.42
N ARG A 42 -19.94 -0.51 -23.42
CA ARG A 42 -21.10 -1.42 -23.40
C ARG A 42 -20.71 -2.80 -23.94
N PRO A 43 -20.32 -3.74 -23.07
CA PRO A 43 -19.94 -5.08 -23.51
C PRO A 43 -21.12 -5.88 -24.10
N GLY A 44 -22.37 -5.46 -23.91
CA GLY A 44 -23.55 -6.14 -24.44
C GLY A 44 -23.97 -7.33 -23.57
N LEU A 45 -24.23 -8.49 -24.20
CA LEU A 45 -24.62 -9.71 -23.49
C LEU A 45 -23.51 -10.15 -22.51
N LEU A 46 -23.91 -10.40 -21.26
CA LEU A 46 -23.04 -10.88 -20.18
C LEU A 46 -23.05 -12.42 -20.09
N PRO A 47 -21.99 -13.04 -19.54
CA PRO A 47 -21.89 -14.49 -19.36
C PRO A 47 -23.03 -15.15 -18.58
N THR A 48 -23.75 -14.40 -17.74
CA THR A 48 -24.91 -14.87 -16.99
C THR A 48 -26.20 -14.94 -17.83
N ASN A 49 -26.20 -14.39 -19.05
CA ASN A 49 -27.35 -14.42 -19.93
C ASN A 49 -27.46 -15.77 -20.67
N PRO A 50 -28.64 -16.41 -20.73
CA PRO A 50 -28.84 -17.69 -21.44
C PRO A 50 -28.44 -17.69 -22.92
N PHE A 51 -28.44 -16.51 -23.56
CA PHE A 51 -28.09 -16.33 -24.96
C PHE A 51 -26.61 -15.97 -25.19
N TYR A 52 -25.78 -15.98 -24.14
CA TYR A 52 -24.35 -15.65 -24.26
C TYR A 52 -23.61 -16.59 -25.23
N PHE A 53 -24.05 -17.84 -25.39
CA PHE A 53 -23.47 -18.78 -26.35
C PHE A 53 -23.46 -18.23 -27.79
N MET A 54 -24.42 -17.37 -28.18
CA MET A 54 -24.44 -16.74 -29.50
C MET A 54 -23.23 -15.81 -29.69
N LYS A 55 -22.79 -15.16 -28.62
CA LYS A 55 -21.62 -14.28 -28.63
C LYS A 55 -20.34 -15.08 -28.78
N GLU A 56 -20.17 -16.16 -28.02
CA GLU A 56 -19.02 -17.06 -28.16
C GLU A 56 -19.00 -17.75 -29.53
N TRP A 57 -20.17 -18.13 -30.08
CA TRP A 57 -20.29 -18.66 -31.43
C TRP A 57 -19.83 -17.64 -32.48
N ALA A 58 -20.33 -16.40 -32.41
CA ALA A 58 -19.92 -15.33 -33.32
C ALA A 58 -18.40 -15.05 -33.23
N ARG A 59 -17.83 -15.10 -32.02
CA ARG A 59 -16.38 -15.01 -31.81
C ARG A 59 -15.63 -16.17 -32.46
N GLY A 60 -16.15 -17.39 -32.33
CA GLY A 60 -15.62 -18.59 -32.99
C GLY A 60 -15.57 -18.44 -34.51
N VAL A 61 -16.68 -18.00 -35.12
CA VAL A 61 -16.77 -17.75 -36.57
C VAL A 61 -15.78 -16.67 -37.01
N ARG A 62 -15.73 -15.53 -36.32
CA ARG A 62 -14.78 -14.47 -36.66
C ARG A 62 -13.33 -14.92 -36.51
N ARG A 63 -13.02 -15.72 -35.49
CA ARG A 63 -11.69 -16.32 -35.28
C ARG A 63 -11.26 -17.19 -36.45
N THR A 64 -12.14 -18.05 -36.97
CA THR A 64 -11.79 -18.96 -38.08
C THR A 64 -11.49 -18.23 -39.38
N PHE A 65 -12.17 -17.10 -39.63
CA PHE A 65 -11.97 -16.28 -40.83
C PHE A 65 -10.91 -15.19 -40.67
N THR A 66 -10.35 -14.99 -39.48
CA THR A 66 -9.26 -14.03 -39.26
C THR A 66 -7.94 -14.59 -39.81
N THR A 67 -7.34 -13.90 -40.77
CA THR A 67 -6.11 -14.32 -41.46
C THR A 67 -4.92 -13.43 -41.08
N GLY A 68 -3.71 -14.01 -41.11
CA GLY A 68 -2.47 -13.35 -40.69
C GLY A 68 -2.16 -13.49 -39.20
N ALA A 69 -0.88 -13.66 -38.85
CA ALA A 69 -0.45 -13.88 -37.47
C ALA A 69 -0.75 -12.68 -36.56
N VAL A 70 -0.40 -11.47 -37.00
CA VAL A 70 -0.66 -10.21 -36.26
C VAL A 70 -2.15 -10.00 -36.03
N ASN A 71 -2.98 -10.09 -37.09
CA ASN A 71 -4.43 -9.89 -36.97
C ASN A 71 -5.10 -10.93 -36.06
N LYS A 72 -4.59 -12.17 -36.04
CA LYS A 72 -5.08 -13.21 -35.12
C LYS A 72 -4.78 -12.86 -33.66
N ALA A 73 -3.57 -12.38 -33.36
CA ALA A 73 -3.21 -11.93 -32.02
C ALA A 73 -4.02 -10.68 -31.61
N GLU A 74 -4.14 -9.70 -32.51
CA GLU A 74 -4.96 -8.50 -32.31
C GLU A 74 -6.43 -8.85 -32.04
N TYR A 75 -6.97 -9.84 -32.76
CA TYR A 75 -8.33 -10.30 -32.54
C TYR A 75 -8.52 -10.99 -31.18
N GLU A 76 -7.60 -11.84 -30.73
CA GLU A 76 -7.70 -12.41 -29.38
C GLU A 76 -7.57 -11.31 -28.32
N LEU A 77 -6.66 -10.34 -28.46
CA LEU A 77 -6.57 -9.20 -27.55
C LEU A 77 -7.87 -8.38 -27.50
N GLN A 78 -8.54 -8.17 -28.65
CA GLN A 78 -9.86 -7.55 -28.71
C GLN A 78 -10.88 -8.35 -27.87
N VAL A 79 -10.94 -9.66 -28.07
CA VAL A 79 -11.87 -10.53 -27.33
C VAL A 79 -11.57 -10.53 -25.83
N ALA A 80 -10.30 -10.58 -25.43
CA ALA A 80 -9.88 -10.46 -24.04
C ALA A 80 -10.37 -9.14 -23.42
N THR A 81 -10.23 -8.02 -24.15
CA THR A 81 -10.70 -6.70 -23.69
C THR A 81 -12.21 -6.68 -23.49
N GLU A 82 -12.98 -7.24 -24.43
CA GLU A 82 -14.43 -7.37 -24.27
C GLU A 82 -14.81 -8.22 -23.06
N LYS A 83 -14.13 -9.36 -22.83
CA LYS A 83 -14.37 -10.23 -21.67
C LYS A 83 -13.98 -9.55 -20.34
N ALA A 84 -12.92 -8.75 -20.31
CA ALA A 84 -12.59 -7.93 -19.14
C ALA A 84 -13.68 -6.89 -18.85
N ALA A 85 -14.24 -6.25 -19.87
CA ALA A 85 -15.37 -5.34 -19.70
C ALA A 85 -16.66 -6.06 -19.23
N GLU A 86 -16.90 -7.30 -19.69
CA GLU A 86 -17.98 -8.15 -19.17
C GLU A 86 -17.78 -8.47 -17.68
N LEU A 87 -16.55 -8.81 -17.25
CA LEU A 87 -16.20 -9.03 -15.84
C LEU A 87 -16.46 -7.79 -15.00
N LYS A 88 -16.00 -6.61 -15.45
CA LYS A 88 -16.28 -5.34 -14.76
C LYS A 88 -17.78 -5.10 -14.66
N ARG A 89 -18.53 -5.36 -15.73
CA ARG A 89 -19.98 -5.17 -15.72
C ARG A 89 -20.71 -6.14 -14.79
N LEU A 90 -20.26 -7.39 -14.71
CA LEU A 90 -20.79 -8.37 -13.75
C LEU A 90 -20.57 -7.90 -12.31
N GLU A 91 -19.44 -7.25 -12.03
CA GLU A 91 -19.15 -6.63 -10.73
C GLU A 91 -20.06 -5.44 -10.41
N GLU A 92 -20.29 -4.55 -11.38
CA GLU A 92 -21.18 -3.39 -11.23
C GLU A 92 -22.63 -3.79 -10.95
N VAL A 93 -23.11 -4.88 -11.57
CA VAL A 93 -24.45 -5.42 -11.32
C VAL A 93 -24.51 -6.36 -10.10
N LYS A 94 -23.41 -6.46 -9.34
CA LYS A 94 -23.29 -7.24 -8.10
C LYS A 94 -23.64 -8.73 -8.30
N SER A 95 -23.12 -9.33 -9.36
CA SER A 95 -23.27 -10.77 -9.63
C SER A 95 -22.61 -11.61 -8.51
N ASP A 96 -23.07 -12.85 -8.33
CA ASP A 96 -22.47 -13.77 -7.37
C ASP A 96 -21.04 -14.21 -7.77
N ALA A 97 -20.23 -14.67 -6.81
CA ALA A 97 -18.83 -14.99 -7.11
C ALA A 97 -18.66 -16.18 -8.06
N ARG A 98 -19.61 -17.13 -8.11
CA ARG A 98 -19.56 -18.23 -9.09
C ARG A 98 -19.75 -17.72 -10.52
N ALA A 99 -20.55 -16.67 -10.71
CA ALA A 99 -20.65 -15.99 -12.00
C ALA A 99 -19.34 -15.27 -12.36
N ILE A 100 -18.70 -14.60 -11.39
CA ILE A 100 -17.40 -13.92 -11.58
C ILE A 100 -16.31 -14.94 -11.93
N ALA A 101 -16.18 -16.03 -11.17
CA ALA A 101 -15.18 -17.07 -11.40
C ALA A 101 -15.32 -17.70 -12.79
N ARG A 102 -16.54 -18.06 -13.20
CA ARG A 102 -16.79 -18.59 -14.57
C ARG A 102 -16.47 -17.58 -15.66
N ALA A 103 -16.78 -16.30 -15.46
CA ALA A 103 -16.41 -15.26 -16.41
C ALA A 103 -14.88 -15.04 -16.47
N ALA A 104 -14.20 -15.16 -15.34
CA ALA A 104 -12.76 -15.03 -15.22
C ALA A 104 -12.03 -16.21 -15.90
N GLU A 105 -12.53 -17.42 -15.74
CA GLU A 105 -12.05 -18.62 -16.43
C GLU A 105 -12.19 -18.48 -17.96
N ASN A 106 -13.37 -18.05 -18.44
CA ASN A 106 -13.61 -17.77 -19.85
C ASN A 106 -12.68 -16.70 -20.45
N TYR A 107 -12.29 -15.73 -19.61
CA TYR A 107 -11.29 -14.71 -19.96
C TYR A 107 -9.87 -15.32 -19.98
N ALA A 108 -9.51 -16.13 -18.98
CA ALA A 108 -8.21 -16.80 -18.90
C ALA A 108 -7.94 -17.71 -20.11
N GLU A 109 -8.93 -18.47 -20.57
CA GLU A 109 -8.79 -19.26 -21.79
C GLU A 109 -8.50 -18.40 -23.03
N ASN A 110 -9.04 -17.18 -23.09
CA ASN A 110 -8.74 -16.26 -24.17
C ASN A 110 -7.30 -15.74 -24.07
N MET A 111 -6.84 -15.44 -22.86
CA MET A 111 -5.45 -15.06 -22.61
C MET A 111 -4.47 -16.17 -22.98
N GLN A 112 -4.77 -17.44 -22.68
CA GLN A 112 -3.95 -18.57 -23.13
C GLN A 112 -3.86 -18.65 -24.66
N ARG A 113 -4.99 -18.49 -25.36
CA ARG A 113 -5.00 -18.42 -26.84
C ARG A 113 -4.15 -17.26 -27.34
N LEU A 114 -4.23 -16.09 -26.70
CA LEU A 114 -3.40 -14.94 -27.03
C LEU A 114 -1.92 -15.27 -26.83
N THR A 115 -1.51 -15.86 -25.70
CA THR A 115 -0.13 -16.32 -25.47
C THR A 115 0.36 -17.22 -26.60
N GLU A 116 -0.44 -18.20 -27.02
CA GLU A 116 -0.07 -19.09 -28.12
C GLU A 116 0.03 -18.34 -29.47
N ARG A 117 -0.78 -17.31 -29.71
CA ARG A 117 -0.61 -16.45 -30.89
C ARG A 117 0.71 -15.68 -30.83
N LEU A 118 1.07 -15.13 -29.68
CA LEU A 118 2.34 -14.41 -29.47
C LEU A 118 3.55 -15.31 -29.71
N LYS A 119 3.57 -16.53 -29.18
CA LYS A 119 4.66 -17.50 -29.42
C LYS A 119 4.87 -17.84 -30.89
N THR A 120 3.81 -17.76 -31.70
CA THR A 120 3.86 -18.05 -33.15
C THR A 120 4.09 -16.82 -34.03
N LEU A 121 4.18 -15.62 -33.44
CA LEU A 121 4.53 -14.41 -34.17
C LEU A 121 6.01 -14.47 -34.56
N SER A 122 6.27 -14.55 -35.87
CA SER A 122 7.64 -14.61 -36.40
C SER A 122 8.30 -13.24 -36.55
N ALA A 123 7.52 -12.16 -36.46
CA ALA A 123 8.00 -10.79 -36.58
C ALA A 123 8.12 -10.15 -35.19
N THR A 124 9.22 -9.45 -34.96
CA THR A 124 9.46 -8.65 -33.76
C THR A 124 8.80 -7.28 -33.89
N SER A 125 8.92 -6.46 -32.85
CA SER A 125 8.42 -5.08 -32.85
C SER A 125 9.16 -4.12 -33.79
N GLU A 126 10.16 -4.58 -34.54
CA GLU A 126 10.67 -3.84 -35.69
C GLU A 126 9.61 -3.70 -36.79
N ASN A 127 8.61 -4.59 -36.82
CA ASN A 127 7.46 -4.45 -37.71
C ASN A 127 6.43 -3.47 -37.12
N PRO A 128 6.04 -2.40 -37.82
CA PRO A 128 5.11 -1.39 -37.29
C PRO A 128 3.74 -1.92 -36.85
N LYS A 129 3.28 -3.05 -37.41
CA LYS A 129 2.01 -3.67 -36.99
C LYS A 129 2.17 -4.48 -35.70
N VAL A 130 3.33 -5.11 -35.50
CA VAL A 130 3.64 -5.83 -34.27
C VAL A 130 3.91 -4.84 -33.14
N ASP A 131 4.64 -3.78 -33.44
CA ASP A 131 4.90 -2.65 -32.53
C ASP A 131 3.60 -2.10 -31.92
N LYS A 132 2.66 -1.68 -32.78
CA LYS A 132 1.34 -1.19 -32.35
C LYS A 132 0.52 -2.23 -31.57
N LEU A 133 0.66 -3.51 -31.93
CA LEU A 133 0.02 -4.59 -31.20
C LEU A 133 0.62 -4.72 -29.79
N MET A 134 1.94 -4.60 -29.64
CA MET A 134 2.61 -4.67 -28.34
C MET A 134 2.24 -3.50 -27.44
N ASP A 135 2.14 -2.27 -28.00
CA ASP A 135 1.62 -1.11 -27.26
C ASP A 135 0.23 -1.40 -26.68
N SER A 136 -0.68 -1.81 -27.56
CA SER A 136 -2.07 -2.11 -27.19
C SER A 136 -2.14 -3.26 -26.18
N LEU A 137 -1.28 -4.26 -26.33
CA LEU A 137 -1.22 -5.42 -25.45
C LEU A 137 -0.77 -5.03 -24.05
N VAL A 138 0.36 -4.32 -23.93
CA VAL A 138 0.91 -3.89 -22.64
C VAL A 138 -0.07 -2.95 -21.95
N GLU A 139 -0.60 -1.96 -22.66
CA GLU A 139 -1.57 -1.00 -22.12
C GLU A 139 -2.81 -1.71 -21.54
N ARG A 140 -3.47 -2.56 -22.34
CA ARG A 140 -4.72 -3.22 -21.94
C ARG A 140 -4.51 -4.26 -20.85
N THR A 141 -3.47 -5.08 -20.95
CA THR A 141 -3.20 -6.13 -19.97
C THR A 141 -2.87 -5.56 -18.59
N LEU A 142 -2.17 -4.44 -18.51
CA LEU A 142 -1.98 -3.72 -17.25
C LEU A 142 -3.31 -3.21 -16.65
N VAL A 143 -4.31 -2.85 -17.46
CA VAL A 143 -5.65 -2.47 -16.94
C VAL A 143 -6.39 -3.72 -16.46
N HIS A 144 -6.31 -4.80 -17.22
CA HIS A 144 -6.91 -6.08 -16.85
C HIS A 144 -6.35 -6.61 -15.53
N GLN A 145 -5.04 -6.48 -15.30
CA GLN A 145 -4.42 -6.88 -14.04
C GLN A 145 -4.94 -6.10 -12.83
N GLN A 146 -5.15 -4.79 -13.00
CA GLN A 146 -5.75 -3.96 -11.97
C GLN A 146 -7.20 -4.40 -11.68
N LEU A 147 -8.00 -4.62 -12.72
CA LEU A 147 -9.38 -5.13 -12.57
C LEU A 147 -9.41 -6.46 -11.81
N LEU A 148 -8.54 -7.40 -12.18
CA LEU A 148 -8.47 -8.70 -11.52
C LEU A 148 -8.06 -8.57 -10.04
N GLY A 149 -7.15 -7.65 -9.72
CA GLY A 149 -6.80 -7.35 -8.33
C GLY A 149 -7.99 -6.81 -7.51
N GLU A 150 -8.79 -5.91 -8.10
CA GLU A 150 -10.02 -5.40 -7.49
C GLU A 150 -11.07 -6.50 -7.30
N LEU A 151 -11.25 -7.36 -8.30
CA LEU A 151 -12.17 -8.50 -8.21
C LEU A 151 -11.69 -9.51 -7.15
N LYS A 152 -10.39 -9.81 -7.07
CA LYS A 152 -9.81 -10.71 -6.06
C LYS A 152 -10.10 -10.22 -4.65
N ALA A 153 -9.89 -8.93 -4.40
CA ALA A 153 -10.16 -8.32 -3.10
C ALA A 153 -11.66 -8.31 -2.75
N LYS A 154 -12.53 -8.06 -3.73
CA LYS A 154 -13.98 -7.97 -3.53
C LYS A 154 -14.67 -9.34 -3.40
N TYR A 155 -14.20 -10.35 -4.11
CA TYR A 155 -14.78 -11.69 -4.17
C TYR A 155 -13.86 -12.72 -3.51
N GLY A 156 -13.63 -12.55 -2.19
CA GLY A 156 -12.68 -13.36 -1.43
C GLY A 156 -12.92 -14.88 -1.48
N GLU A 157 -14.16 -15.32 -1.72
CA GLU A 157 -14.54 -16.74 -1.86
C GLU A 157 -14.00 -17.43 -3.13
N VAL A 158 -13.65 -16.66 -4.16
CA VAL A 158 -13.05 -17.15 -5.43
C VAL A 158 -11.68 -16.52 -5.67
N LYS A 159 -11.01 -16.04 -4.61
CA LYS A 159 -9.74 -15.33 -4.72
C LYS A 159 -8.66 -16.16 -5.42
N ASP A 160 -8.60 -17.46 -5.16
CA ASP A 160 -7.58 -18.36 -5.72
C ASP A 160 -7.81 -18.59 -7.22
N ASP A 161 -9.08 -18.67 -7.64
CA ASP A 161 -9.45 -18.74 -9.07
C ASP A 161 -9.00 -17.46 -9.79
N ILE A 162 -9.29 -16.28 -9.21
CA ILE A 162 -8.89 -14.99 -9.78
C ILE A 162 -7.36 -14.85 -9.80
N GLU A 163 -6.66 -15.31 -8.76
CA GLU A 163 -5.19 -15.31 -8.71
C GLU A 163 -4.59 -16.18 -9.83
N ALA A 164 -5.19 -17.35 -10.12
CA ALA A 164 -4.78 -18.18 -11.25
C ALA A 164 -4.98 -17.47 -12.60
N VAL A 165 -6.05 -16.68 -12.73
CA VAL A 165 -6.27 -15.83 -13.92
C VAL A 165 -5.21 -14.72 -14.01
N GLN A 166 -4.86 -14.06 -12.90
CA GLN A 166 -3.78 -13.06 -12.87
C GLN A 166 -2.45 -13.65 -13.35
N LYS A 167 -2.08 -14.85 -12.88
CA LYS A 167 -0.87 -15.56 -13.33
C LYS A 167 -0.90 -15.84 -14.83
N THR A 168 -2.07 -16.22 -15.36
CA THR A 168 -2.25 -16.43 -16.81
C THR A 168 -2.02 -15.15 -17.61
N VAL A 169 -2.51 -14.01 -17.12
CA VAL A 169 -2.28 -12.70 -17.75
C VAL A 169 -0.81 -12.26 -17.63
N ASP A 170 -0.15 -12.55 -16.50
CA ASP A 170 1.28 -12.27 -16.36
C ASP A 170 2.11 -13.04 -17.38
N GLU A 171 1.78 -14.30 -17.68
CA GLU A 171 2.50 -15.07 -18.70
C GLU A 171 2.33 -14.49 -20.12
N VAL A 172 1.21 -13.82 -20.43
CA VAL A 172 1.07 -13.05 -21.68
C VAL A 172 2.09 -11.92 -21.73
N LEU A 173 2.23 -11.15 -20.65
CA LEU A 173 3.19 -10.05 -20.56
C LEU A 173 4.64 -10.53 -20.57
N LYS A 174 4.92 -11.67 -19.92
CA LYS A 174 6.28 -12.25 -19.89
C LYS A 174 6.70 -12.83 -21.23
N GLU A 175 5.77 -13.18 -22.11
CA GLU A 175 6.09 -13.64 -23.46
C GLU A 175 6.68 -12.51 -24.32
N VAL A 176 6.24 -11.26 -24.11
CA VAL A 176 6.66 -10.09 -24.90
C VAL A 176 8.18 -9.91 -24.92
N PRO A 177 8.90 -9.76 -23.79
CA PRO A 177 10.35 -9.63 -23.80
C PRO A 177 11.10 -10.95 -24.04
N ARG A 178 10.40 -12.10 -24.13
CA ARG A 178 11.02 -13.40 -24.44
C ARG A 178 11.15 -13.60 -25.95
N THR A 179 10.17 -13.13 -26.73
CA THR A 179 10.08 -13.46 -28.16
C THR A 179 9.85 -12.29 -29.10
N ILE A 180 9.39 -11.12 -28.61
CA ILE A 180 8.89 -10.04 -29.48
C ILE A 180 9.69 -8.73 -29.31
N ASP A 181 9.83 -8.26 -28.07
CA ASP A 181 10.50 -7.01 -27.73
C ASP A 181 11.90 -7.26 -27.14
N SER A 182 12.81 -6.29 -27.31
CA SER A 182 13.98 -6.20 -26.46
C SER A 182 13.58 -5.83 -25.02
N ALA A 183 14.47 -6.07 -24.05
CA ALA A 183 14.23 -5.68 -22.67
C ALA A 183 13.99 -4.16 -22.50
N GLU A 184 14.61 -3.34 -23.35
CA GLU A 184 14.43 -1.89 -23.39
C GLU A 184 13.04 -1.51 -23.92
N GLN A 185 12.67 -1.98 -25.11
CA GLN A 185 11.37 -1.70 -25.71
C GLN A 185 10.21 -2.10 -24.79
N PHE A 186 10.27 -3.29 -24.20
CA PHE A 186 9.24 -3.76 -23.29
C PHE A 186 9.11 -2.86 -22.04
N THR A 187 10.23 -2.44 -21.47
CA THR A 187 10.24 -1.58 -20.28
C THR A 187 9.74 -0.17 -20.61
N ASP A 188 10.09 0.36 -21.79
CA ASP A 188 9.62 1.66 -22.26
C ASP A 188 8.10 1.64 -22.48
N ARG A 189 7.56 0.59 -23.11
CA ARG A 189 6.10 0.42 -23.25
C ARG A 189 5.39 0.32 -21.89
N LEU A 190 5.96 -0.41 -20.94
CA LEU A 190 5.41 -0.47 -19.57
C LEU A 190 5.39 0.91 -18.93
N LYS A 191 6.48 1.67 -19.05
CA LYS A 191 6.59 3.04 -18.55
C LYS A 191 5.53 3.93 -19.17
N GLU A 192 5.43 3.95 -20.50
CA GLU A 192 4.43 4.75 -21.24
C GLU A 192 3.00 4.36 -20.86
N ALA A 193 2.69 3.06 -20.78
CA ALA A 193 1.37 2.58 -20.40
C ALA A 193 0.99 2.91 -18.94
N ILE A 194 1.96 3.02 -18.04
CA ILE A 194 1.74 3.46 -16.66
C ILE A 194 1.56 4.99 -16.60
N ASP A 195 2.40 5.74 -17.31
CA ASP A 195 2.36 7.21 -17.35
C ASP A 195 1.15 7.78 -18.08
N ALA A 196 0.59 7.06 -19.06
CA ALA A 196 -0.61 7.45 -19.80
C ALA A 196 -1.89 7.42 -18.95
N ARG A 197 -1.87 6.74 -17.80
CA ARG A 197 -3.05 6.60 -16.93
C ARG A 197 -3.26 7.83 -16.08
N ARG A 198 -4.53 8.11 -15.74
CA ARG A 198 -4.87 9.16 -14.77
C ARG A 198 -4.12 8.92 -13.47
N GLU A 199 -3.28 9.88 -13.11
CA GLU A 199 -2.37 9.79 -11.99
C GLU A 199 -3.08 9.88 -10.62
N SER A 200 -2.83 8.89 -9.76
CA SER A 200 -3.17 8.93 -8.32
C SER A 200 -2.19 8.06 -7.54
N ALA A 201 -1.95 8.39 -6.26
CA ALA A 201 -1.03 7.64 -5.41
C ALA A 201 -1.39 6.15 -5.33
N VAL A 202 -2.69 5.84 -5.27
CA VAL A 202 -3.23 4.48 -5.31
C VAL A 202 -2.87 3.75 -6.62
N LYS A 203 -3.01 4.42 -7.76
CA LYS A 203 -2.66 3.84 -9.06
C LYS A 203 -1.16 3.58 -9.22
N GLU A 204 -0.30 4.39 -8.60
CA GLU A 204 1.15 4.12 -8.56
C GLU A 204 1.46 2.89 -7.71
N LEU A 205 0.83 2.72 -6.56
CA LEU A 205 0.96 1.50 -5.77
C LEU A 205 0.47 0.26 -6.53
N ASN A 206 -0.64 0.37 -7.28
CA ASN A 206 -1.12 -0.71 -8.15
C ASN A 206 -0.13 -1.06 -9.26
N ALA A 207 0.52 -0.06 -9.86
CA ALA A 207 1.56 -0.26 -10.85
C ALA A 207 2.78 -0.95 -10.24
N ILE A 208 3.23 -0.51 -9.06
CA ILE A 208 4.34 -1.14 -8.33
C ILE A 208 4.01 -2.61 -8.00
N ASN A 209 2.80 -2.89 -7.51
CA ASN A 209 2.34 -4.26 -7.24
C ASN A 209 2.41 -5.13 -8.50
N THR A 210 1.90 -4.61 -9.63
CA THR A 210 1.91 -5.33 -10.91
C THR A 210 3.33 -5.61 -11.39
N LEU A 211 4.22 -4.61 -11.31
CA LEU A 211 5.61 -4.78 -11.70
C LEU A 211 6.34 -5.78 -10.80
N ASP A 212 6.04 -5.83 -9.50
CA ASP A 212 6.68 -6.80 -8.61
C ASP A 212 6.29 -8.24 -8.95
N ARG A 213 5.00 -8.47 -9.24
CA ARG A 213 4.51 -9.78 -9.69
C ARG A 213 5.14 -10.20 -11.02
N LEU A 214 5.23 -9.28 -11.99
CA LEU A 214 5.84 -9.52 -13.30
C LEU A 214 7.33 -9.81 -13.22
N ASN A 215 8.04 -9.20 -12.27
CA ASN A 215 9.49 -9.34 -12.11
C ASN A 215 9.94 -10.79 -11.85
N THR A 216 9.02 -11.67 -11.46
CA THR A 216 9.31 -13.09 -11.25
C THR A 216 9.43 -13.87 -12.56
N ASN A 217 10.47 -14.72 -12.67
CA ASN A 217 10.70 -15.61 -13.83
C ASN A 217 10.88 -14.90 -15.19
N LEU A 218 11.34 -13.65 -15.16
CA LEU A 218 11.82 -12.92 -16.34
C LEU A 218 13.34 -13.05 -16.50
N PRO A 219 13.91 -12.84 -17.71
CA PRO A 219 15.36 -12.74 -17.89
C PRO A 219 15.97 -11.66 -16.98
N ASN A 220 17.19 -11.90 -16.48
CA ASN A 220 17.86 -11.00 -15.52
C ASN A 220 17.94 -9.54 -15.99
N GLU A 221 18.20 -9.32 -17.28
CA GLU A 221 18.25 -7.97 -17.86
C GLU A 221 16.90 -7.24 -17.74
N VAL A 222 15.79 -7.94 -18.01
CA VAL A 222 14.45 -7.39 -17.85
C VAL A 222 14.17 -7.11 -16.38
N GLN A 223 14.53 -8.03 -15.47
CA GLN A 223 14.34 -7.84 -14.04
C GLN A 223 15.06 -6.58 -13.52
N GLU A 224 16.27 -6.32 -14.00
CA GLU A 224 17.02 -5.12 -13.64
C GLU A 224 16.32 -3.84 -14.14
N LYS A 225 15.85 -3.83 -15.39
CA LYS A 225 15.09 -2.72 -15.98
C LYS A 225 13.77 -2.46 -15.26
N LEU A 226 13.01 -3.51 -14.94
CA LEU A 226 11.76 -3.40 -14.16
C LEU A 226 12.03 -2.88 -12.75
N SER A 227 13.12 -3.29 -12.11
CA SER A 227 13.48 -2.80 -10.78
C SER A 227 13.74 -1.29 -10.79
N ARG A 228 14.37 -0.75 -11.84
CA ARG A 228 14.54 0.71 -12.00
C ARG A 228 13.23 1.43 -12.26
N LEU A 229 12.37 0.86 -13.11
CA LEU A 229 11.04 1.42 -13.35
C LEU A 229 10.25 1.49 -12.04
N LYS A 230 10.32 0.45 -11.20
CA LYS A 230 9.74 0.47 -9.85
C LYS A 230 10.34 1.57 -8.98
N ASP A 231 11.67 1.74 -8.97
CA ASP A 231 12.31 2.81 -8.19
C ASP A 231 11.82 4.20 -8.63
N ASP A 232 11.73 4.44 -9.94
CA ASP A 232 11.23 5.70 -10.48
C ASP A 232 9.76 5.93 -10.07
N LEU A 233 8.92 4.88 -10.07
CA LEU A 233 7.53 4.96 -9.60
C LEU A 233 7.43 5.23 -8.09
N VAL A 234 8.29 4.63 -7.27
CA VAL A 234 8.34 4.90 -5.82
C VAL A 234 8.69 6.38 -5.58
N LEU A 235 9.62 6.93 -6.35
CA LEU A 235 10.01 8.33 -6.23
C LEU A 235 8.91 9.28 -6.73
N LYS A 236 8.19 8.90 -7.79
CA LYS A 236 7.00 9.62 -8.27
C LYS A 236 5.88 9.60 -7.22
N PHE A 237 5.64 8.45 -6.61
CA PHE A 237 4.70 8.28 -5.49
C PHE A 237 5.08 9.16 -4.31
N GLN A 238 6.34 9.13 -3.87
CA GLN A 238 6.81 10.00 -2.80
C GLN A 238 6.59 11.48 -3.15
N GLY A 239 7.04 11.92 -4.32
CA GLY A 239 6.88 13.32 -4.75
C GLY A 239 5.42 13.77 -4.76
N ARG A 240 4.51 12.90 -5.20
CA ARG A 240 3.07 13.17 -5.14
C ARG A 240 2.54 13.27 -3.73
N VAL A 241 2.85 12.31 -2.86
CA VAL A 241 2.37 12.33 -1.47
C VAL A 241 2.97 13.51 -0.70
N SER A 242 4.18 13.93 -1.02
CA SER A 242 4.80 15.14 -0.47
C SER A 242 4.11 16.43 -0.96
N ALA A 243 3.68 16.49 -2.22
CA ALA A 243 2.94 17.64 -2.76
C ALA A 243 1.50 17.70 -2.21
N ALA A 244 0.80 16.57 -2.21
CA ALA A 244 -0.56 16.41 -1.74
C ALA A 244 -0.65 15.21 -0.79
N PRO A 245 -0.59 15.44 0.54
CA PRO A 245 -0.66 14.37 1.53
C PRO A 245 -1.90 13.50 1.35
N VAL A 246 -1.67 12.18 1.28
CA VAL A 246 -2.74 11.18 1.11
C VAL A 246 -3.04 10.57 2.47
N SER A 247 -4.32 10.42 2.82
CA SER A 247 -4.69 9.78 4.07
C SER A 247 -4.29 8.30 4.05
N PRO A 248 -3.91 7.71 5.20
CA PRO A 248 -3.62 6.28 5.27
C PRO A 248 -4.78 5.39 4.79
N SER A 249 -6.03 5.80 5.02
CA SER A 249 -7.23 5.10 4.54
C SER A 249 -7.38 5.12 3.02
N ALA A 250 -6.98 6.20 2.34
CA ALA A 250 -7.00 6.24 0.89
C ALA A 250 -5.93 5.32 0.28
N LEU A 251 -4.81 5.09 1.00
CA LEU A 251 -3.82 4.11 0.61
C LEU A 251 -4.34 2.68 0.82
N GLU A 252 -5.24 2.40 1.77
CA GLU A 252 -5.84 1.06 1.93
C GLU A 252 -6.61 0.60 0.69
N GLU A 253 -7.06 1.54 -0.16
CA GLU A 253 -7.81 1.27 -1.38
C GLU A 253 -6.97 0.67 -2.53
N PHE A 254 -5.64 0.59 -2.42
CA PHE A 254 -4.84 -0.01 -3.49
C PHE A 254 -5.13 -1.52 -3.62
N ALA A 255 -5.11 -2.00 -4.85
CA ALA A 255 -5.54 -3.33 -5.24
C ALA A 255 -4.52 -4.41 -4.83
N GLY A 256 -5.04 -5.55 -4.44
CA GLY A 256 -4.27 -6.72 -4.02
C GLY A 256 -4.85 -7.34 -2.76
N ASP A 257 -4.46 -8.59 -2.48
CA ASP A 257 -4.74 -9.20 -1.19
C ASP A 257 -3.76 -8.72 -0.11
N VAL A 258 -4.04 -9.07 1.15
CA VAL A 258 -3.26 -8.65 2.31
C VAL A 258 -1.75 -8.93 2.15
N ARG A 259 -1.37 -10.06 1.53
CA ARG A 259 0.04 -10.46 1.34
C ARG A 259 0.74 -9.53 0.36
N GLU A 260 0.10 -9.27 -0.77
CA GLU A 260 0.59 -8.32 -1.78
C GLU A 260 0.69 -6.91 -1.20
N LYS A 261 -0.32 -6.50 -0.42
CA LYS A 261 -0.34 -5.17 0.20
C LYS A 261 0.86 -4.96 1.13
N VAL A 262 1.08 -5.89 2.07
CA VAL A 262 2.21 -5.81 3.01
C VAL A 262 3.54 -5.74 2.27
N LEU A 263 3.73 -6.58 1.24
CA LEU A 263 4.97 -6.59 0.46
C LEU A 263 5.21 -5.25 -0.26
N VAL A 264 4.20 -4.69 -0.93
CA VAL A 264 4.30 -3.40 -1.61
C VAL A 264 4.55 -2.28 -0.61
N ILE A 265 3.86 -2.27 0.53
CA ILE A 265 4.05 -1.25 1.57
C ILE A 265 5.49 -1.30 2.11
N ASP A 266 6.01 -2.48 2.46
CA ASP A 266 7.38 -2.63 2.92
C ASP A 266 8.39 -2.21 1.85
N GLU A 267 8.15 -2.57 0.58
CA GLU A 267 9.02 -2.25 -0.54
C GLU A 267 9.07 -0.73 -0.80
N VAL A 268 7.94 -0.04 -0.74
CA VAL A 268 7.87 1.42 -0.86
C VAL A 268 8.50 2.09 0.36
N ARG A 269 8.11 1.68 1.58
CA ARG A 269 8.60 2.22 2.85
C ARG A 269 10.12 2.17 2.95
N GLU A 270 10.72 1.10 2.44
CA GLU A 270 12.16 0.90 2.45
C GLU A 270 12.92 1.86 1.51
N ARG A 271 12.25 2.33 0.45
CA ARG A 271 12.87 3.16 -0.60
C ARG A 271 12.55 4.63 -0.52
N VAL A 272 11.44 5.03 0.10
CA VAL A 272 11.13 6.45 0.32
C VAL A 272 12.17 7.09 1.25
N LEU A 273 12.37 8.40 1.09
CA LEU A 273 13.31 9.19 1.89
C LEU A 273 12.60 10.00 2.98
N ASP A 274 11.34 10.37 2.77
CA ASP A 274 10.57 11.19 3.70
C ASP A 274 10.15 10.40 4.96
N ALA A 275 10.57 10.90 6.14
CA ALA A 275 10.32 10.23 7.41
C ALA A 275 8.83 10.20 7.79
N GLY A 276 8.07 11.24 7.46
CA GLY A 276 6.63 11.30 7.71
C GLY A 276 5.87 10.26 6.90
N LEU A 277 6.23 10.10 5.63
CA LEU A 277 5.69 9.08 4.73
C LEU A 277 6.07 7.68 5.20
N LYS A 278 7.31 7.45 5.62
CA LYS A 278 7.71 6.15 6.23
C LYS A 278 6.84 5.80 7.42
N ASN A 279 6.57 6.76 8.30
CA ASN A 279 5.71 6.54 9.45
C ASN A 279 4.27 6.22 9.03
N SER A 280 3.69 6.98 8.09
CA SER A 280 2.35 6.72 7.55
C SER A 280 2.24 5.33 6.90
N LEU A 281 3.26 4.91 6.15
CA LEU A 281 3.33 3.57 5.57
C LEU A 281 3.50 2.48 6.64
N SER A 282 4.22 2.76 7.72
CA SER A 282 4.35 1.83 8.86
C SER A 282 3.00 1.61 9.54
N GLN A 283 2.26 2.69 9.80
CA GLN A 283 0.92 2.60 10.38
C GLN A 283 -0.05 1.86 9.47
N LEU A 284 0.04 2.08 8.16
CA LEU A 284 -0.75 1.36 7.17
C LEU A 284 -0.43 -0.14 7.19
N ARG A 285 0.87 -0.49 7.17
CA ARG A 285 1.35 -1.86 7.27
C ARG A 285 0.80 -2.57 8.51
N ASP A 286 0.85 -1.92 9.66
CA ASP A 286 0.42 -2.52 10.92
C ASP A 286 -1.10 -2.75 10.95
N ARG A 287 -1.90 -1.86 10.34
CA ARG A 287 -3.34 -2.09 10.17
C ARG A 287 -3.62 -3.28 9.25
N VAL A 288 -2.96 -3.36 8.10
CA VAL A 288 -3.13 -4.47 7.14
C VAL A 288 -2.70 -5.81 7.76
N LEU A 289 -1.59 -5.85 8.51
CA LEU A 289 -1.15 -7.06 9.22
C LEU A 289 -2.13 -7.47 10.32
N LYS A 290 -2.69 -6.51 11.07
CA LYS A 290 -3.67 -6.80 12.11
C LYS A 290 -4.97 -7.39 11.53
N GLU A 291 -5.47 -6.82 10.43
CA GLU A 291 -6.62 -7.38 9.71
C GLU A 291 -6.37 -8.84 9.32
N SER A 292 -5.12 -9.17 8.93
CA SER A 292 -4.71 -10.53 8.58
C SER A 292 -4.78 -11.54 9.72
N GLU A 293 -4.54 -11.08 10.95
CA GLU A 293 -4.61 -11.91 12.15
C GLU A 293 -6.07 -12.20 12.52
N ASP A 294 -6.95 -11.21 12.34
CA ASP A 294 -8.37 -11.30 12.62
C ASP A 294 -9.10 -12.23 11.63
N ASP A 295 -8.78 -12.12 10.32
CA ASP A 295 -9.44 -12.89 9.27
C ASP A 295 -8.69 -14.17 8.84
N LYS A 296 -7.50 -14.41 9.40
CA LYS A 296 -6.59 -15.52 9.09
C LYS A 296 -6.21 -15.60 7.61
N SER A 297 -6.15 -14.46 6.92
CA SER A 297 -5.77 -14.39 5.50
C SER A 297 -4.30 -14.73 5.24
N ILE A 298 -3.43 -14.63 6.26
CA ILE A 298 -2.04 -15.08 6.23
C ILE A 298 -1.89 -16.35 7.07
N GLY A 299 -1.67 -17.47 6.39
CA GLY A 299 -1.51 -18.79 7.03
C GLY A 299 -0.06 -19.21 7.26
N GLU A 300 0.11 -20.38 7.89
CA GLU A 300 1.41 -21.02 8.11
C GLU A 300 2.23 -21.12 6.82
N GLU A 301 1.62 -21.65 5.76
CA GLU A 301 2.29 -21.85 4.48
C GLU A 301 2.72 -20.53 3.81
N ASP A 302 1.98 -19.44 4.01
CA ASP A 302 2.37 -18.12 3.50
C ASP A 302 3.61 -17.59 4.23
N ALA A 303 3.61 -17.67 5.56
CA ALA A 303 4.75 -17.26 6.39
C ALA A 303 5.99 -18.10 6.07
N LYS A 304 5.84 -19.42 5.95
CA LYS A 304 6.93 -20.35 5.61
C LYS A 304 7.56 -20.02 4.27
N ARG A 305 6.75 -19.86 3.22
CA ARG A 305 7.24 -19.51 1.88
C ARG A 305 7.97 -18.16 1.88
N MET A 306 7.43 -17.16 2.58
CA MET A 306 8.05 -15.83 2.63
C MET A 306 9.37 -15.84 3.39
N ILE A 307 9.48 -16.60 4.49
CA ILE A 307 10.76 -16.79 5.21
C ILE A 307 11.80 -17.44 4.30
N GLN A 308 11.44 -18.54 3.61
CA GLN A 308 12.35 -19.22 2.68
C GLN A 308 12.82 -18.27 1.57
N TYR A 309 11.89 -17.50 0.98
CA TYR A 309 12.23 -16.53 -0.04
C TYR A 309 13.17 -15.43 0.48
N ALA A 310 12.94 -14.94 1.70
CA ALA A 310 13.83 -13.97 2.35
C ALA A 310 15.24 -14.53 2.55
N GLU A 311 15.36 -15.77 3.01
CA GLU A 311 16.63 -16.47 3.19
C GLU A 311 17.39 -16.65 1.88
N GLU A 312 16.73 -17.13 0.83
CA GLU A 312 17.33 -17.32 -0.50
C GLU A 312 17.87 -15.99 -1.06
N LEU A 313 17.10 -14.91 -0.95
CA LEU A 313 17.54 -13.58 -1.37
C LEU A 313 18.72 -13.08 -0.53
N ALA A 314 18.67 -13.22 0.80
CA ALA A 314 19.74 -12.80 1.69
C ALA A 314 21.05 -13.55 1.41
N GLN A 315 20.97 -14.86 1.13
CA GLN A 315 22.11 -15.68 0.72
C GLN A 315 22.71 -15.20 -0.61
N LYS A 316 21.87 -14.90 -1.60
CA LYS A 316 22.31 -14.34 -2.89
C LYS A 316 23.05 -13.01 -2.71
N LEU A 317 22.49 -12.11 -1.89
CA LEU A 317 23.13 -10.84 -1.58
C LEU A 317 24.45 -11.03 -0.83
N ALA A 318 24.50 -11.93 0.15
CA ALA A 318 25.73 -12.25 0.89
C ALA A 318 26.84 -12.75 -0.04
N ALA A 319 26.51 -13.59 -1.03
CA ALA A 319 27.46 -14.05 -2.04
C ALA A 319 28.02 -12.89 -2.88
N GLN A 320 27.16 -11.96 -3.32
CA GLN A 320 27.59 -10.76 -4.07
C GLN A 320 28.47 -9.84 -3.22
N ILE A 321 28.13 -9.61 -1.95
CA ILE A 321 28.95 -8.83 -1.02
C ILE A 321 30.32 -9.48 -0.83
N LYS A 322 30.36 -10.81 -0.68
CA LYS A 322 31.61 -11.56 -0.56
C LYS A 322 32.49 -11.43 -1.79
N GLU A 323 31.90 -11.48 -2.99
CA GLU A 323 32.62 -11.30 -4.26
C GLU A 323 33.21 -9.89 -4.39
N LEU A 324 32.46 -8.87 -3.96
CA LEU A 324 32.92 -7.48 -3.95
C LEU A 324 33.98 -7.19 -2.87
N GLY A 325 33.96 -7.91 -1.74
CA GLY A 325 34.86 -7.74 -0.61
C GLY A 325 34.83 -6.31 -0.06
N VAL A 326 35.99 -5.68 0.10
CA VAL A 326 36.14 -4.29 0.62
C VAL A 326 35.44 -3.25 -0.27
N LYS A 327 35.09 -3.59 -1.51
CA LYS A 327 34.37 -2.69 -2.42
C LYS A 327 32.85 -2.65 -2.17
N ALA A 328 32.31 -3.57 -1.37
CA ALA A 328 30.88 -3.56 -1.03
C ALA A 328 30.52 -2.31 -0.21
N PRO A 329 29.42 -1.60 -0.53
CA PRO A 329 28.98 -0.45 0.27
C PRO A 329 28.64 -0.86 1.70
N THR A 330 28.95 0.01 2.67
CA THR A 330 28.58 -0.15 4.07
C THR A 330 27.05 -0.19 4.20
N SER A 331 26.34 0.66 3.47
CA SER A 331 24.87 0.66 3.45
C SER A 331 24.29 -0.69 3.05
N VAL A 332 24.91 -1.38 2.08
CA VAL A 332 24.49 -2.71 1.62
C VAL A 332 24.76 -3.78 2.68
N GLN A 333 25.87 -3.70 3.40
CA GLN A 333 26.17 -4.60 4.51
C GLN A 333 25.16 -4.43 5.66
N GLN A 334 24.85 -3.18 6.03
CA GLN A 334 23.84 -2.87 7.06
C GLN A 334 22.45 -3.37 6.68
N LEU A 335 22.07 -3.26 5.41
CA LEU A 335 20.80 -3.79 4.91
C LEU A 335 20.73 -5.31 5.01
N LEU A 336 21.82 -6.03 4.68
CA LEU A 336 21.89 -7.47 4.85
C LEU A 336 21.81 -7.87 6.33
N GLU A 337 22.50 -7.16 7.22
CA GLU A 337 22.45 -7.41 8.67
C GLU A 337 21.02 -7.25 9.21
N ARG A 338 20.35 -6.16 8.88
CA ARG A 338 18.95 -5.92 9.26
C ARG A 338 18.01 -6.98 8.67
N ALA A 339 18.24 -7.39 7.42
CA ALA A 339 17.45 -8.45 6.79
C ALA A 339 17.61 -9.78 7.54
N ASN A 340 18.83 -10.17 7.91
CA ASN A 340 19.08 -11.39 8.68
C ASN A 340 18.43 -11.32 10.07
N ALA A 341 18.48 -10.17 10.75
CA ALA A 341 17.79 -9.98 12.02
C ALA A 341 16.27 -10.17 11.89
N ASN A 342 15.66 -9.58 10.85
CA ASN A 342 14.24 -9.76 10.56
C ASN A 342 13.90 -11.22 10.21
N ILE A 343 14.76 -11.94 9.48
CA ILE A 343 14.58 -13.37 9.18
C ILE A 343 14.57 -14.21 10.47
N GLU A 344 15.50 -13.97 11.38
CA GLU A 344 15.54 -14.70 12.67
C GLU A 344 14.32 -14.38 13.54
N GLN A 345 13.87 -13.13 13.53
CA GLN A 345 12.63 -12.75 14.20
C GLN A 345 11.41 -13.42 13.55
N ALA A 346 11.36 -13.50 12.22
CA ALA A 346 10.30 -14.19 11.49
C ALA A 346 10.23 -15.67 11.87
N LYS A 347 11.37 -16.37 11.97
CA LYS A 347 11.44 -17.76 12.43
C LYS A 347 10.95 -17.92 13.86
N THR A 348 11.27 -16.97 14.74
CA THR A 348 10.80 -16.95 16.13
C THR A 348 9.28 -16.84 16.20
N PHE A 349 8.69 -15.88 15.47
CA PHE A 349 7.23 -15.74 15.37
C PHE A 349 6.56 -16.95 14.74
N TYR A 350 7.18 -17.54 13.71
CA TYR A 350 6.69 -18.76 13.08
C TYR A 350 6.62 -19.92 14.07
N ALA A 351 7.68 -20.14 14.85
CA ALA A 351 7.72 -21.17 15.89
C ALA A 351 6.69 -20.93 17.01
N ALA A 352 6.33 -19.67 17.26
CA ALA A 352 5.27 -19.29 18.21
C ALA A 352 3.85 -19.37 17.62
N GLY A 353 3.68 -19.77 16.35
CA GLY A 353 2.38 -19.83 15.67
C GLY A 353 1.81 -18.45 15.28
N GLN A 354 2.62 -17.39 15.37
CA GLN A 354 2.24 -16.02 15.02
C GLN A 354 2.54 -15.75 13.54
N PHE A 355 1.76 -16.36 12.63
CA PHE A 355 2.08 -16.37 11.20
C PHE A 355 1.99 -14.98 10.53
N GLY A 356 1.05 -14.12 10.94
CA GLY A 356 0.98 -12.73 10.46
C GLY A 356 2.24 -11.94 10.79
N ALA A 357 2.67 -11.97 12.05
CA ALA A 357 3.91 -11.35 12.50
C ALA A 357 5.15 -11.95 11.82
N ALA A 358 5.21 -13.27 11.66
CA ALA A 358 6.29 -13.96 10.96
C ALA A 358 6.39 -13.52 9.49
N PHE A 359 5.25 -13.47 8.79
CA PHE A 359 5.17 -12.99 7.42
C PHE A 359 5.61 -11.53 7.32
N GLY A 360 5.13 -10.66 8.20
CA GLY A 360 5.50 -9.24 8.20
C GLY A 360 7.00 -9.00 8.43
N GLN A 361 7.66 -9.80 9.27
CA GLN A 361 9.12 -9.73 9.42
C GLN A 361 9.87 -10.25 8.20
N ALA A 362 9.38 -11.33 7.59
CA ALA A 362 9.96 -11.88 6.38
C ALA A 362 9.83 -10.92 5.18
N THR A 363 8.69 -10.22 5.01
CA THR A 363 8.54 -9.20 3.95
C THR A 363 9.44 -8.00 4.18
N ALA A 364 9.60 -7.55 5.43
CA ALA A 364 10.55 -6.48 5.77
C ALA A 364 12.00 -6.88 5.44
N ALA A 365 12.38 -8.15 5.68
CA ALA A 365 13.67 -8.68 5.25
C ALA A 365 13.83 -8.69 3.72
N VAL A 366 12.83 -9.19 2.98
CA VAL A 366 12.82 -9.19 1.51
C VAL A 366 13.01 -7.78 0.96
N SER A 367 12.27 -6.79 1.48
CA SER A 367 12.38 -5.40 1.03
C SER A 367 13.76 -4.80 1.32
N ALA A 368 14.35 -5.09 2.48
CA ALA A 368 15.72 -4.68 2.80
C ALA A 368 16.75 -5.29 1.82
N VAL A 369 16.64 -6.57 1.52
CA VAL A 369 17.53 -7.26 0.56
C VAL A 369 17.34 -6.72 -0.85
N LYS A 370 16.10 -6.53 -1.31
CA LYS A 370 15.81 -5.95 -2.63
C LYS A 370 16.41 -4.54 -2.75
N ASN A 371 16.29 -3.69 -1.71
CA ASN A 371 16.92 -2.37 -1.68
C ASN A 371 18.45 -2.46 -1.81
N ALA A 372 19.08 -3.39 -1.10
CA ALA A 372 20.53 -3.60 -1.20
C ALA A 372 20.96 -4.07 -2.60
N LEU A 373 20.23 -5.01 -3.21
CA LEU A 373 20.49 -5.48 -4.57
C LEU A 373 20.37 -4.34 -5.61
N THR A 374 19.35 -3.49 -5.48
CA THR A 374 19.22 -2.28 -6.31
C THR A 374 20.44 -1.36 -6.17
N GLN A 375 20.93 -1.13 -4.94
CA GLN A 375 22.11 -0.29 -4.71
C GLN A 375 23.37 -0.86 -5.38
N LEU A 376 23.51 -2.19 -5.42
CA LEU A 376 24.61 -2.84 -6.14
C LEU A 376 24.46 -2.70 -7.66
N ALA A 377 23.24 -2.84 -8.20
CA ALA A 377 22.97 -2.72 -9.64
C ALA A 377 23.21 -1.29 -10.18
N VAL A 378 22.91 -0.25 -9.39
CA VAL A 378 23.20 1.14 -9.79
C VAL A 378 24.72 1.36 -9.92
N ARG A 379 25.53 0.70 -9.11
CA ARG A 379 27.00 0.84 -9.14
C ARG A 379 27.66 0.24 -10.38
N THR A 380 27.03 -0.71 -11.04
CA THR A 380 27.58 -1.40 -12.21
C THR A 380 27.27 -0.68 -13.53
N GLN A 381 26.55 0.44 -13.50
CA GLN A 381 26.05 1.13 -14.68
C GLN A 381 26.73 2.48 -14.98
N ASP A 382 26.56 2.93 -16.22
CA ASP A 382 27.12 4.18 -16.75
C ASP A 382 26.50 5.42 -16.07
N PHE A 383 27.20 5.96 -15.07
CA PHE A 383 26.78 7.12 -14.29
C PHE A 383 26.54 8.36 -15.14
N GLU A 384 27.26 8.51 -16.26
CA GLU A 384 27.09 9.63 -17.17
C GLU A 384 25.71 9.61 -17.81
N LYS A 385 25.24 8.42 -18.21
CA LYS A 385 23.87 8.22 -18.73
C LYS A 385 22.83 8.63 -17.69
N ASN A 386 22.98 8.18 -16.44
CA ASN A 386 22.01 8.50 -15.38
C ASN A 386 21.95 10.02 -15.10
N ILE A 387 23.09 10.73 -15.09
CA ILE A 387 23.10 12.19 -14.91
C ILE A 387 22.47 12.89 -16.12
N LEU A 388 22.70 12.39 -17.33
CA LEU A 388 22.08 12.93 -18.54
C LEU A 388 20.55 12.80 -18.48
N GLU A 389 20.02 11.65 -18.06
CA GLU A 389 18.58 11.44 -17.87
C GLU A 389 17.98 12.43 -16.84
N LEU A 390 18.68 12.70 -15.73
CA LEU A 390 18.23 13.71 -14.75
C LEU A 390 18.18 15.12 -15.34
N LYS A 391 19.19 15.50 -16.15
CA LYS A 391 19.23 16.79 -16.84
C LYS A 391 18.07 16.93 -17.83
N GLN A 392 17.85 15.90 -18.66
CA GLN A 392 16.74 15.87 -19.61
C GLN A 392 15.40 16.02 -18.88
N LYS A 393 15.17 15.25 -17.81
CA LYS A 393 13.95 15.36 -17.01
C LYS A 393 13.77 16.74 -16.38
N PHE A 394 14.85 17.35 -15.88
CA PHE A 394 14.81 18.72 -15.34
C PHE A 394 14.39 19.74 -16.42
N ASP A 395 14.95 19.64 -17.62
CA ASP A 395 14.63 20.52 -18.74
C ASP A 395 13.19 20.34 -19.23
N GLU A 396 12.70 19.09 -19.29
CA GLU A 396 11.30 18.77 -19.56
C GLU A 396 10.36 19.42 -18.54
N LEU A 397 10.69 19.34 -17.26
CA LEU A 397 9.88 19.95 -16.19
C LEU A 397 9.90 21.47 -16.27
N ARG A 398 11.05 22.09 -16.59
CA ARG A 398 11.09 23.54 -16.88
C ARG A 398 10.23 23.89 -18.10
N ALA A 399 10.24 23.08 -19.15
CA ALA A 399 9.38 23.30 -20.32
C ALA A 399 7.90 23.16 -19.96
N MET A 400 7.54 22.17 -19.14
CA MET A 400 6.18 21.97 -18.64
C MET A 400 5.72 23.16 -17.80
N ALA A 401 6.55 23.65 -16.86
CA ALA A 401 6.24 24.83 -16.05
C ALA A 401 6.05 26.10 -16.89
N ARG A 402 6.87 26.29 -17.93
CA ARG A 402 6.71 27.40 -18.90
C ARG A 402 5.39 27.30 -19.67
N LYS A 403 5.07 26.10 -20.19
CA LYS A 403 3.81 25.84 -20.91
C LYS A 403 2.58 26.05 -20.01
N ALA A 404 2.73 25.79 -18.72
CA ALA A 404 1.74 26.00 -17.68
C ALA A 404 1.68 27.45 -17.17
N GLU A 405 2.45 28.38 -17.75
CA GLU A 405 2.53 29.80 -17.34
C GLU A 405 2.87 30.01 -15.85
N LEU A 406 3.60 29.07 -15.25
CA LEU A 406 4.06 29.20 -13.86
C LEU A 406 5.23 30.19 -13.79
N SER A 407 5.20 31.08 -12.78
CA SER A 407 6.28 32.02 -12.49
C SER A 407 6.76 31.91 -11.05
N ARG A 408 8.02 32.32 -10.80
CA ARG A 408 8.60 32.37 -9.44
C ARG A 408 7.79 33.25 -8.49
N GLU A 409 7.19 34.31 -9.00
CA GLU A 409 6.34 35.23 -8.24
C GLU A 409 5.04 34.56 -7.77
N LYS A 410 4.37 33.82 -8.67
CA LYS A 410 3.08 33.16 -8.37
C LYS A 410 3.26 31.83 -7.63
N HIS A 411 4.37 31.13 -7.88
CA HIS A 411 4.62 29.77 -7.38
C HIS A 411 6.02 29.63 -6.76
N PRO A 412 6.40 30.45 -5.76
CA PRO A 412 7.76 30.48 -5.23
C PRO A 412 8.25 29.14 -4.70
N LYS A 413 7.34 28.30 -4.17
CA LYS A 413 7.67 26.94 -3.69
C LYS A 413 8.14 26.02 -4.81
N ILE A 414 7.49 26.05 -5.99
CA ILE A 414 7.88 25.21 -7.13
C ILE A 414 9.27 25.63 -7.64
N PHE A 415 9.53 26.93 -7.72
CA PHE A 415 10.82 27.44 -8.18
C PHE A 415 11.95 27.23 -7.17
N ALA A 416 11.65 27.20 -5.86
CA ALA A 416 12.63 26.80 -4.85
C ALA A 416 13.04 25.32 -5.01
N LEU A 417 12.10 24.44 -5.37
CA LEU A 417 12.42 23.04 -5.69
C LEU A 417 13.29 22.93 -6.94
N PHE A 418 13.02 23.73 -7.99
CA PHE A 418 13.90 23.80 -9.16
C PHE A 418 15.33 24.23 -8.80
N ASP A 419 15.50 25.22 -7.92
CA ASP A 419 16.82 25.66 -7.47
C ASP A 419 17.57 24.54 -6.75
N GLN A 420 16.89 23.80 -5.87
CA GLN A 420 17.45 22.65 -5.15
C GLN A 420 17.85 21.53 -6.12
N ALA A 421 16.99 21.19 -7.08
CA ALA A 421 17.28 20.16 -8.07
C ALA A 421 18.46 20.55 -8.98
N GLU A 422 18.56 21.82 -9.39
CA GLU A 422 19.69 22.33 -10.17
C GLU A 422 21.01 22.19 -9.40
N GLN A 423 21.02 22.63 -8.13
CA GLN A 423 22.19 22.50 -7.26
C GLN A 423 22.61 21.03 -7.05
N ALA A 424 21.64 20.13 -6.89
CA ALA A 424 21.89 18.71 -6.72
C ALA A 424 22.48 18.07 -8.00
N ILE A 425 21.94 18.41 -9.19
CA ILE A 425 22.47 17.93 -10.49
C ILE A 425 23.90 18.43 -10.74
N VAL A 426 24.21 19.68 -10.37
CA VAL A 426 25.58 20.22 -10.45
C VAL A 426 26.51 19.45 -9.54
N SER A 427 26.11 19.24 -8.29
CA SER A 427 26.88 18.50 -7.29
C SER A 427 27.12 17.05 -7.71
N LEU A 428 26.13 16.40 -8.33
CA LEU A 428 26.28 15.08 -8.96
C LEU A 428 27.30 15.07 -10.08
N SER A 429 27.25 16.07 -10.97
CA SER A 429 28.22 16.18 -12.08
C SER A 429 29.65 16.30 -11.54
N THR A 430 29.87 17.06 -10.46
CA THR A 430 31.18 17.18 -9.81
C THR A 430 31.62 15.88 -9.12
N LEU A 431 30.70 15.22 -8.40
CA LEU A 431 30.99 13.95 -7.72
C LEU A 431 31.23 12.81 -8.71
N SER A 432 30.58 12.83 -9.88
CA SER A 432 30.80 11.83 -10.93
C SER A 432 32.24 11.79 -11.42
N SER A 433 32.90 12.96 -11.51
CA SER A 433 34.30 13.04 -11.94
C SER A 433 35.31 12.63 -10.85
N THR A 434 34.90 12.58 -9.59
CA THR A 434 35.82 12.40 -8.44
C THR A 434 35.59 11.11 -7.66
N ALA A 435 34.33 10.70 -7.47
CA ALA A 435 33.94 9.51 -6.72
C ALA A 435 32.54 8.99 -7.15
N PRO A 436 32.37 8.52 -8.40
CA PRO A 436 31.07 8.18 -9.00
C PRO A 436 30.36 6.98 -8.33
N THR A 437 31.10 6.14 -7.60
CA THR A 437 30.56 4.98 -6.87
C THR A 437 30.41 5.24 -5.38
N SER A 438 30.72 6.44 -4.89
CA SER A 438 30.62 6.76 -3.46
C SER A 438 29.18 6.66 -2.97
N GLU A 439 28.99 6.28 -1.71
CA GLU A 439 27.66 6.25 -1.09
C GLU A 439 26.99 7.63 -1.15
N LYS A 440 27.79 8.69 -1.03
CA LYS A 440 27.33 10.08 -1.20
C LYS A 440 26.75 10.33 -2.59
N PHE A 441 27.40 9.84 -3.64
CA PHE A 441 26.90 9.96 -5.01
C PHE A 441 25.56 9.24 -5.17
N VAL A 442 25.45 7.99 -4.70
CA VAL A 442 24.22 7.19 -4.80
C VAL A 442 23.07 7.83 -4.00
N ALA A 443 23.36 8.34 -2.80
CA ALA A 443 22.37 9.05 -1.98
C ALA A 443 21.87 10.32 -2.68
N LEU A 444 22.79 11.14 -3.21
CA LEU A 444 22.44 12.37 -3.91
C LEU A 444 21.68 12.12 -5.21
N MET A 445 21.97 11.02 -5.92
CA MET A 445 21.22 10.59 -7.11
C MET A 445 19.75 10.33 -6.75
N ARG A 446 19.50 9.60 -5.66
CA ARG A 446 18.14 9.30 -5.19
C ARG A 446 17.40 10.56 -4.74
N GLU A 447 18.08 11.42 -3.99
CA GLU A 447 17.53 12.71 -3.55
C GLU A 447 17.15 13.60 -4.75
N THR A 448 18.04 13.69 -5.75
CA THR A 448 17.78 14.45 -6.98
C THR A 448 16.57 13.91 -7.73
N LYS A 449 16.45 12.58 -7.89
CA LYS A 449 15.26 11.97 -8.50
C LYS A 449 13.98 12.28 -7.71
N ALA A 450 14.01 12.21 -6.38
CA ALA A 450 12.88 12.54 -5.52
C ALA A 450 12.45 14.01 -5.66
N LEU A 451 13.42 14.94 -5.74
CA LEU A 451 13.18 16.36 -5.99
C LEU A 451 12.49 16.58 -7.33
N LEU A 452 12.98 15.97 -8.41
CA LEU A 452 12.36 16.05 -9.74
C LEU A 452 10.93 15.49 -9.73
N GLY A 453 10.69 14.37 -9.05
CA GLY A 453 9.33 13.82 -8.87
C GLY A 453 8.40 14.78 -8.12
N THR A 454 8.89 15.46 -7.09
CA THR A 454 8.13 16.47 -6.33
C THR A 454 7.79 17.68 -7.20
N ILE A 455 8.74 18.15 -8.01
CA ILE A 455 8.52 19.24 -8.97
C ILE A 455 7.43 18.84 -9.96
N GLU A 456 7.51 17.63 -10.54
CA GLU A 456 6.51 17.15 -11.48
C GLU A 456 5.10 17.15 -10.87
N ALA A 457 4.97 16.57 -9.66
CA ALA A 457 3.70 16.53 -8.95
C ALA A 457 3.14 17.94 -8.69
N ALA A 458 3.99 18.87 -8.24
CA ALA A 458 3.57 20.23 -7.94
C ALA A 458 3.17 21.03 -9.19
N ILE A 459 3.84 20.83 -10.33
CA ILE A 459 3.45 21.43 -11.62
C ILE A 459 2.09 20.89 -12.05
N ARG A 460 1.88 19.58 -11.97
CA ARG A 460 0.61 18.94 -12.34
C ARG A 460 -0.54 19.39 -11.45
N GLU A 461 -0.31 19.52 -10.14
CA GLU A 461 -1.30 20.05 -9.20
C GLU A 461 -1.67 21.50 -9.54
N ALA A 462 -0.68 22.35 -9.85
CA ALA A 462 -0.92 23.73 -10.28
C ALA A 462 -1.69 23.81 -11.62
N LEU A 463 -1.54 22.82 -12.49
CA LEU A 463 -2.27 22.67 -13.76
C LEU A 463 -3.69 22.12 -13.58
N MET A 464 -4.02 21.48 -12.46
CA MET A 464 -5.40 21.09 -12.20
C MET A 464 -6.25 22.36 -12.11
N PRO A 465 -7.44 22.41 -12.74
CA PRO A 465 -8.30 23.57 -12.63
C PRO A 465 -8.56 23.79 -11.14
N GLN A 466 -8.03 24.90 -10.61
CA GLN A 466 -8.45 25.45 -9.33
C GLN A 466 -9.96 25.61 -9.47
N ILE A 467 -10.73 24.75 -8.80
CA ILE A 467 -12.15 25.02 -8.61
C ILE A 467 -12.15 26.40 -7.96
N PRO A 468 -12.75 27.44 -8.57
CA PRO A 468 -12.84 28.72 -7.92
C PRO A 468 -13.44 28.43 -6.55
N THR A 469 -12.72 28.77 -5.48
CA THR A 469 -13.33 28.78 -4.16
C THR A 469 -14.59 29.61 -4.34
N ALA A 470 -15.75 28.94 -4.24
CA ALA A 470 -17.00 29.57 -4.54
C ALA A 470 -17.03 30.85 -3.71
N LYS A 471 -17.12 32.00 -4.40
CA LYS A 471 -17.39 33.30 -3.79
C LYS A 471 -18.45 33.05 -2.71
N PRO A 472 -18.29 33.48 -1.45
CA PRO A 472 -19.22 33.11 -0.40
C PRO A 472 -20.61 33.58 -0.82
N VAL A 473 -21.41 32.64 -1.32
CA VAL A 473 -22.80 32.85 -1.68
C VAL A 473 -23.48 32.95 -0.34
N GLN A 474 -23.96 34.14 0.00
CA GLN A 474 -24.89 34.29 1.11
C GLN A 474 -26.07 33.33 0.85
N PRO A 475 -26.31 32.35 1.74
CA PRO A 475 -27.39 31.40 1.48
C PRO A 475 -28.72 32.07 1.83
N GLU A 476 -29.58 32.27 0.82
CA GLU A 476 -31.03 32.30 1.05
C GLU A 476 -31.57 30.86 1.11
N PRO A 477 -32.61 30.60 1.93
CA PRO A 477 -32.72 29.35 2.65
C PRO A 477 -33.61 28.33 1.94
N ALA A 478 -33.04 27.18 1.59
CA ALA A 478 -33.80 25.93 1.50
C ALA A 478 -33.53 25.12 2.77
N VAL A 479 -34.54 25.12 3.64
CA VAL A 479 -34.53 24.54 4.99
C VAL A 479 -34.52 23.02 4.92
N VAL A 480 -33.34 22.42 5.03
CA VAL A 480 -33.14 21.24 5.90
C VAL A 480 -31.83 21.50 6.64
N PRO A 481 -31.86 21.83 7.95
CA PRO A 481 -30.64 22.05 8.68
C PRO A 481 -29.85 20.75 8.67
N THR A 482 -28.70 20.76 7.99
CA THR A 482 -27.73 19.68 8.11
C THR A 482 -27.17 19.79 9.51
N VAL A 483 -27.76 19.04 10.43
CA VAL A 483 -27.22 18.82 11.76
C VAL A 483 -25.88 18.10 11.59
N ARG A 484 -24.77 18.73 12.02
CA ARG A 484 -23.40 18.20 11.87
C ARG A 484 -22.73 17.87 13.20
N ASN A 485 -23.20 18.44 14.30
CA ASN A 485 -22.65 18.24 15.64
C ASN A 485 -23.77 18.21 16.70
N PHE A 486 -23.38 17.94 17.95
CA PHE A 486 -24.32 17.85 19.06
C PHE A 486 -25.04 19.16 19.36
N GLU A 487 -24.37 20.32 19.33
CA GLU A 487 -25.05 21.61 19.57
C GLU A 487 -26.08 21.94 18.50
N GLU A 488 -25.79 21.68 17.23
CA GLU A 488 -26.74 21.84 16.13
C GLU A 488 -27.92 20.87 16.26
N CYS A 489 -27.65 19.63 16.70
CA CYS A 489 -28.68 18.64 16.93
C CYS A 489 -29.63 19.09 18.05
N ALA A 490 -29.06 19.52 19.18
CA ALA A 490 -29.79 19.93 20.37
C ALA A 490 -30.59 21.22 20.12
N LYS A 491 -30.02 22.20 19.42
CA LYS A 491 -30.71 23.45 19.03
C LYS A 491 -31.87 23.21 18.07
N ALA A 492 -31.81 22.17 17.25
CA ALA A 492 -32.89 21.78 16.33
C ALA A 492 -34.08 21.09 17.03
N SER A 493 -34.20 21.18 18.36
CA SER A 493 -35.29 20.59 19.17
C SER A 493 -35.43 19.07 19.03
N ASN A 494 -34.35 18.38 18.66
CA ASN A 494 -34.29 16.91 18.67
C ASN A 494 -34.13 16.40 20.11
N PRO A 495 -34.57 15.16 20.42
CA PRO A 495 -34.44 14.59 21.76
C PRO A 495 -32.97 14.48 22.16
N VAL A 496 -32.63 15.18 23.25
CA VAL A 496 -31.34 15.05 23.94
C VAL A 496 -31.53 14.05 25.07
N LEU A 497 -30.85 12.91 24.96
CA LEU A 497 -30.81 11.90 26.02
C LEU A 497 -29.82 12.39 27.07
N ALA A 498 -30.33 12.75 28.25
CA ALA A 498 -29.48 12.99 29.41
C ALA A 498 -28.91 11.64 29.88
N SER A 499 -27.66 11.64 30.36
CA SER A 499 -27.14 10.47 31.07
C SER A 499 -28.00 10.25 32.31
N ASP A 500 -28.56 9.06 32.45
CA ASP A 500 -29.26 8.71 33.68
C ASP A 500 -28.29 8.91 34.86
N SER A 501 -28.81 9.63 35.85
CA SER A 501 -28.14 10.44 36.88
C SER A 501 -27.28 9.69 37.90
N VAL A 502 -26.55 8.65 37.51
CA VAL A 502 -25.69 7.88 38.43
C VAL A 502 -24.20 8.03 38.12
N SER A 503 -23.81 8.56 36.95
CA SER A 503 -22.40 8.84 36.67
C SER A 503 -22.24 10.03 35.70
N ALA A 504 -21.56 11.08 36.16
CA ALA A 504 -21.25 12.29 35.41
C ALA A 504 -20.21 12.07 34.27
N SER A 505 -20.07 10.85 33.77
CA SER A 505 -18.97 10.43 32.88
C SER A 505 -19.42 10.04 31.46
N PHE A 506 -20.68 10.30 31.09
CA PHE A 506 -21.17 10.03 29.73
C PHE A 506 -21.47 11.35 28.98
N PRO A 507 -20.93 11.54 27.75
CA PRO A 507 -21.28 12.70 26.94
C PRO A 507 -22.77 12.67 26.61
N ARG A 508 -23.45 13.82 26.70
CA ARG A 508 -24.85 13.92 26.31
C ARG A 508 -24.98 13.58 24.83
N GLN A 509 -26.11 13.00 24.45
CA GLN A 509 -26.32 12.57 23.07
C GLN A 509 -27.62 13.13 22.53
N CYS A 510 -27.60 13.54 21.27
CA CYS A 510 -28.76 14.07 20.57
C CYS A 510 -29.03 13.22 19.33
N LYS A 511 -30.29 12.81 19.14
CA LYS A 511 -30.70 11.94 18.03
C LYS A 511 -31.67 12.65 17.09
N THR A 512 -31.32 12.76 15.82
CA THR A 512 -32.19 13.37 14.79
C THR A 512 -33.33 12.42 14.39
N LYS A 513 -34.40 12.97 13.79
CA LYS A 513 -35.57 12.19 13.35
C LYS A 513 -35.25 11.08 12.34
N ASP A 514 -34.22 11.25 11.53
CA ASP A 514 -33.69 10.26 10.57
C ASP A 514 -32.73 9.24 11.20
N GLY A 515 -32.54 9.28 12.53
CA GLY A 515 -31.83 8.25 13.29
C GLY A 515 -30.34 8.49 13.52
N ARG A 516 -29.76 9.59 13.03
CA ARG A 516 -28.36 9.95 13.29
C ARG A 516 -28.18 10.43 14.73
N VAL A 517 -27.08 10.02 15.36
CA VAL A 517 -26.76 10.35 16.75
C VAL A 517 -25.48 11.19 16.78
N PHE A 518 -25.55 12.31 17.49
CA PHE A 518 -24.43 13.21 17.72
C PHE A 518 -24.11 13.22 19.22
N LYS A 519 -22.83 13.08 19.56
CA LYS A 519 -22.34 13.08 20.95
C LYS A 519 -21.75 14.46 21.26
N GLU A 520 -22.01 14.98 22.45
CA GLU A 520 -21.38 16.19 22.98
C GLU A 520 -19.87 15.97 23.02
N GLU A 521 -19.08 16.88 22.45
CA GLU A 521 -17.62 16.82 22.51
C GLU A 521 -17.15 17.19 23.91
N THR A 522 -17.22 16.24 24.83
CA THR A 522 -16.46 16.26 26.08
C THR A 522 -15.28 15.31 25.95
N ALA A 523 -14.12 15.69 26.50
CA ALA A 523 -12.93 14.83 26.52
C ALA A 523 -13.30 13.44 27.05
N CYS A 524 -13.22 12.41 26.19
CA CYS A 524 -13.49 11.03 26.57
C CYS A 524 -12.41 10.57 27.54
N ILE A 525 -12.76 10.49 28.82
CA ILE A 525 -11.88 10.01 29.88
C ILE A 525 -11.49 8.56 29.56
N GLN A 526 -10.18 8.28 29.51
CA GLN A 526 -9.61 6.98 29.15
C GLN A 526 -9.67 6.01 30.36
N VAL A 527 -10.88 5.64 30.77
CA VAL A 527 -11.15 4.71 31.88
C VAL A 527 -12.04 3.57 31.38
N ILE A 528 -11.68 2.34 31.74
CA ILE A 528 -12.48 1.16 31.39
C ILE A 528 -13.88 1.29 32.02
N GLN A 529 -14.92 1.25 31.20
CA GLN A 529 -16.31 1.33 31.61
C GLN A 529 -17.01 -0.02 31.39
N PRO A 530 -17.30 -0.79 32.45
CA PRO A 530 -18.17 -1.95 32.36
C PRO A 530 -19.62 -1.50 32.08
N ALA A 531 -20.30 -2.17 31.15
CA ALA A 531 -21.70 -1.91 30.85
C ALA A 531 -22.44 -3.19 30.48
N LYS A 532 -23.74 -3.22 30.81
CA LYS A 532 -24.64 -4.35 30.61
C LYS A 532 -25.75 -3.99 29.63
N ASP A 533 -25.95 -4.83 28.64
CA ASP A 533 -27.09 -4.76 27.73
C ASP A 533 -28.38 -5.11 28.49
N PRO A 534 -29.37 -4.21 28.60
CA PRO A 534 -30.63 -4.51 29.26
C PRO A 534 -31.51 -5.49 28.45
N GLN A 535 -31.27 -5.67 27.15
CA GLN A 535 -32.04 -6.60 26.32
C GLN A 535 -31.49 -8.03 26.38
N SER A 536 -30.18 -8.20 26.23
CA SER A 536 -29.54 -9.53 26.23
C SER A 536 -28.99 -9.96 27.60
N GLY A 537 -28.84 -9.02 28.53
CA GLY A 537 -28.19 -9.25 29.83
C GLY A 537 -26.66 -9.39 29.76
N ALA A 538 -26.06 -9.30 28.57
CA ALA A 538 -24.62 -9.41 28.37
C ALA A 538 -23.88 -8.22 29.02
N CYS A 539 -22.80 -8.49 29.74
CA CYS A 539 -21.95 -7.45 30.31
C CYS A 539 -20.58 -7.46 29.64
N LYS A 540 -20.07 -6.29 29.24
CA LYS A 540 -18.75 -6.12 28.61
C LYS A 540 -18.03 -4.89 29.17
N GLU A 541 -16.71 -4.93 29.13
CA GLU A 541 -15.83 -3.81 29.48
C GLU A 541 -15.45 -3.02 28.23
N PHE A 542 -15.59 -1.71 28.29
CA PHE A 542 -15.32 -0.80 27.18
C PHE A 542 -14.10 0.07 27.50
N PRO A 543 -13.15 0.30 26.57
CA PRO A 543 -11.91 1.05 26.85
C PRO A 543 -12.15 2.47 27.37
N THR A 544 -13.26 3.09 26.95
CA THR A 544 -13.74 4.37 27.45
C THR A 544 -15.26 4.35 27.63
N PRO A 545 -15.84 5.24 28.46
CA PRO A 545 -17.29 5.41 28.52
C PRO A 545 -17.92 5.80 27.17
N CYS A 546 -17.12 6.34 26.24
CA CYS A 546 -17.56 6.73 24.90
C CYS A 546 -17.78 5.52 23.97
N ASP A 547 -17.16 4.37 24.28
CA ASP A 547 -17.25 3.14 23.49
C ASP A 547 -18.45 2.26 23.90
N VAL A 548 -19.15 2.60 24.99
CA VAL A 548 -20.35 1.89 25.45
C VAL A 548 -21.49 2.06 24.41
N PRO A 549 -22.06 0.95 23.87
CA PRO A 549 -23.12 1.01 22.87
C PRO A 549 -24.41 1.66 23.41
N LEU A 550 -25.17 2.28 22.50
CA LEU A 550 -26.41 2.95 22.85
C LEU A 550 -27.43 1.98 23.47
N GLY A 551 -27.97 2.35 24.63
CA GLY A 551 -28.96 1.55 25.36
C GLY A 551 -28.36 0.58 26.38
N TRP A 552 -27.04 0.45 26.47
CA TRP A 552 -26.39 -0.33 27.52
C TRP A 552 -26.31 0.46 28.82
N THR A 553 -26.52 -0.22 29.95
CA THR A 553 -26.49 0.38 31.28
C THR A 553 -25.11 0.20 31.90
N ALA A 554 -24.46 1.28 32.28
CA ALA A 554 -23.19 1.23 33.00
C ALA A 554 -23.33 0.43 34.31
N VAL A 555 -22.34 -0.42 34.61
CA VAL A 555 -22.27 -1.18 35.86
C VAL A 555 -20.88 -1.05 36.46
N ASN A 556 -20.75 -1.30 37.76
CA ASN A 556 -19.46 -1.15 38.46
C ASN A 556 -18.42 -2.20 38.02
N ALA A 557 -18.88 -3.39 37.63
CA ALA A 557 -18.04 -4.48 37.13
C ALA A 557 -18.93 -5.49 36.38
N CYS A 558 -18.34 -6.17 35.39
CA CYS A 558 -19.00 -7.31 34.78
C CYS A 558 -18.76 -8.58 35.60
N PRO A 559 -19.79 -9.42 35.79
CA PRO A 559 -19.62 -10.69 36.49
C PRO A 559 -18.66 -11.58 35.71
N VAL A 560 -17.59 -12.01 36.37
CA VAL A 560 -16.65 -12.98 35.82
C VAL A 560 -17.39 -14.31 35.66
N PRO A 561 -17.35 -14.99 34.50
CA PRO A 561 -17.93 -16.33 34.37
C PRO A 561 -17.30 -17.24 35.43
N GLU A 562 -18.12 -17.92 36.23
CA GLU A 562 -17.64 -18.93 37.17
C GLU A 562 -16.79 -19.93 36.40
N ALA A 563 -15.50 -19.99 36.76
CA ALA A 563 -14.55 -20.92 36.19
C ALA A 563 -15.09 -22.34 36.38
N VAL A 564 -15.26 -23.04 35.26
CA VAL A 564 -15.49 -24.50 35.23
C VAL A 564 -14.34 -25.14 36.00
N LYS A 565 -14.64 -25.70 37.18
CA LYS A 565 -13.72 -26.54 37.94
C LYS A 565 -13.38 -27.79 37.11
N GLY A 566 -12.18 -27.81 36.52
CA GLY A 566 -11.49 -29.01 36.08
C GLY A 566 -10.85 -29.74 37.28
N PRO A 567 -10.57 -31.05 37.16
CA PRO A 567 -10.51 -31.95 38.30
C PRO A 567 -9.27 -31.75 39.18
N GLU A 568 -9.48 -32.00 40.47
CA GLU A 568 -8.47 -32.12 41.51
C GLU A 568 -7.25 -32.92 41.05
N ALA A 569 -6.11 -32.25 40.92
CA ALA A 569 -4.83 -32.88 41.16
C ALA A 569 -4.46 -32.61 42.63
N SER A 570 -4.62 -33.65 43.44
CA SER A 570 -4.15 -33.70 44.82
C SER A 570 -2.63 -33.52 44.84
N GLY A 571 -2.18 -32.41 45.43
CA GLY A 571 -0.79 -32.10 45.69
C GLY A 571 -0.70 -31.14 46.88
N THR A 572 -0.12 -31.62 47.96
CA THR A 572 0.05 -31.02 49.30
C THR A 572 0.77 -29.65 49.26
N PRO A 573 0.63 -28.78 50.29
CA PRO A 573 1.14 -27.40 50.26
C PRO A 573 2.68 -27.37 50.33
N GLY A 574 3.30 -26.89 49.25
CA GLY A 574 4.72 -26.55 49.21
C GLY A 574 4.95 -25.12 49.65
N THR A 575 5.61 -24.99 50.80
CA THR A 575 6.37 -23.85 51.35
C THR A 575 6.79 -22.78 50.34
N GLY A 576 6.63 -21.51 50.74
CA GLY A 576 7.00 -20.33 49.97
C GLY A 576 8.43 -20.37 49.43
N THR A 577 8.53 -20.39 48.12
CA THR A 577 9.78 -20.09 47.41
C THR A 577 9.88 -18.57 47.33
N SER A 578 10.87 -18.00 48.01
CA SER A 578 11.33 -16.63 47.77
C SER A 578 11.65 -16.48 46.28
N VAL A 579 10.76 -15.85 45.52
CA VAL A 579 10.99 -15.56 44.10
C VAL A 579 12.10 -14.52 44.05
N VAL A 580 13.26 -14.91 43.55
CA VAL A 580 14.39 -13.99 43.36
C VAL A 580 14.01 -13.03 42.24
N PRO A 581 14.03 -11.70 42.46
CA PRO A 581 13.73 -10.72 41.42
C PRO A 581 14.61 -10.91 40.18
N SER A 582 13.98 -10.98 39.00
CA SER A 582 14.68 -11.08 37.72
C SER A 582 14.94 -9.68 37.13
N THR A 583 15.98 -9.58 36.29
CA THR A 583 16.28 -8.33 35.56
C THR A 583 15.98 -8.53 34.09
N TRP A 584 15.19 -7.62 33.53
CA TRP A 584 14.77 -7.59 32.13
C TRP A 584 15.32 -6.35 31.43
N THR A 585 15.42 -6.37 30.11
CA THR A 585 15.98 -5.27 29.32
C THR A 585 15.02 -4.82 28.22
N ILE A 586 14.89 -3.50 28.06
CA ILE A 586 14.24 -2.83 26.95
C ILE A 586 15.29 -1.98 26.24
N SER A 587 15.39 -2.10 24.92
CA SER A 587 16.24 -1.25 24.09
C SER A 587 15.46 -0.02 23.63
N MET A 588 16.04 1.16 23.78
CA MET A 588 15.50 2.42 23.23
C MET A 588 16.24 2.71 21.94
N GLY A 589 15.55 2.64 20.80
CA GLY A 589 16.07 3.03 19.49
C GLY A 589 15.39 4.31 19.00
N ASP A 590 15.94 4.89 17.92
CA ASP A 590 15.38 6.11 17.33
C ASP A 590 13.92 5.94 16.89
N ASP A 591 13.48 4.70 16.63
CA ASP A 591 12.13 4.34 16.22
C ASP A 591 11.21 3.89 17.37
N GLY A 592 11.69 3.76 18.61
CA GLY A 592 10.86 3.37 19.77
C GLY A 592 11.49 2.42 20.78
N PHE A 593 10.63 1.84 21.65
CA PHE A 593 11.00 0.87 22.69
C PHE A 593 10.91 -0.57 22.17
N PHE A 594 11.92 -1.40 22.43
CA PHE A 594 11.99 -2.79 22.00
C PHE A 594 12.40 -3.73 23.13
N PRO A 595 11.54 -4.68 23.54
CA PRO A 595 10.16 -4.83 23.09
C PRO A 595 9.28 -3.64 23.52
N SER A 596 8.22 -3.35 22.75
CA SER A 596 7.24 -2.31 23.10
C SER A 596 6.25 -2.77 24.16
N GLU A 597 6.09 -4.09 24.35
CA GLU A 597 5.37 -4.70 25.47
C GLU A 597 6.25 -5.73 26.17
N LEU A 598 6.36 -5.65 27.50
CA LEU A 598 7.14 -6.58 28.31
C LEU A 598 6.30 -7.08 29.49
N LYS A 599 6.23 -8.40 29.64
CA LYS A 599 5.59 -9.05 30.79
C LYS A 599 6.62 -9.44 31.85
N VAL A 600 6.45 -8.98 33.08
CA VAL A 600 7.37 -9.20 34.22
C VAL A 600 6.59 -9.62 35.46
N ARG A 601 7.27 -10.07 36.52
CA ARG A 601 6.66 -10.35 37.83
C ARG A 601 6.80 -9.18 38.78
N ARG A 602 5.93 -9.10 39.79
CA ARG A 602 6.06 -8.12 40.87
C ARG A 602 7.43 -8.26 41.54
N GLY A 603 8.14 -7.15 41.65
CA GLY A 603 9.48 -7.05 42.22
C GLY A 603 10.60 -7.14 41.17
N ASP A 604 10.31 -7.47 39.91
CA ASP A 604 11.32 -7.51 38.86
C ASP A 604 11.86 -6.11 38.51
N LYS A 605 13.13 -6.08 38.09
CA LYS A 605 13.81 -4.88 37.58
C LYS A 605 13.75 -4.87 36.06
N VAL A 606 13.40 -3.72 35.48
CA VAL A 606 13.51 -3.48 34.04
C VAL A 606 14.58 -2.42 33.80
N VAL A 607 15.46 -2.68 32.84
CA VAL A 607 16.56 -1.80 32.42
C VAL A 607 16.30 -1.32 31.01
N TRP A 608 16.16 -0.01 30.82
CA TRP A 608 16.11 0.63 29.51
C TRP A 608 17.51 1.02 29.10
N THR A 609 18.01 0.50 27.97
CA THR A 609 19.31 0.83 27.40
C THR A 609 19.15 1.58 26.10
N ASN A 610 19.76 2.76 25.99
CA ASN A 610 19.74 3.53 24.76
C ASN A 610 20.69 2.91 23.71
N LYS A 611 20.13 2.46 22.59
CA LYS A 611 20.83 1.95 21.40
C LYS A 611 20.67 2.86 20.18
N GLY A 612 19.92 3.96 20.31
CA GLY A 612 19.72 4.97 19.28
C GLY A 612 20.81 6.04 19.25
N SER A 613 20.58 7.06 18.42
CA SER A 613 21.49 8.18 18.20
C SER A 613 21.10 9.45 18.97
N ARG A 614 19.89 9.49 19.56
CA ARG A 614 19.36 10.61 20.35
C ARG A 614 19.11 10.25 21.81
N ASP A 615 18.93 11.27 22.64
CA ASP A 615 18.52 11.09 24.04
C ASP A 615 17.07 10.57 24.11
N HIS A 616 16.81 9.68 25.07
CA HIS A 616 15.49 9.12 25.37
C HIS A 616 15.14 9.28 26.84
N TRP A 617 13.89 9.57 27.18
CA TRP A 617 13.44 9.72 28.57
C TRP A 617 12.21 8.85 28.83
N PRO A 618 12.37 7.58 29.24
CA PRO A 618 11.23 6.73 29.60
C PRO A 618 10.55 7.24 30.88
N ALA A 619 9.24 7.52 30.78
CA ALA A 619 8.42 7.99 31.89
C ALA A 619 6.99 7.43 31.82
N SER A 620 6.38 7.24 32.98
CA SER A 620 5.01 6.73 33.10
C SER A 620 4.01 7.60 32.35
N ALA A 621 2.97 7.00 31.79
CA ALA A 621 1.82 7.75 31.29
C ALA A 621 1.11 8.46 32.46
N ILE A 622 0.24 9.46 32.27
CA ILE A 622 -0.12 10.15 31.04
C ILE A 622 0.84 11.34 30.83
N HIS A 623 1.27 11.62 29.60
CA HIS A 623 2.10 12.79 29.32
C HIS A 623 1.30 14.11 29.51
N PRO A 624 1.84 15.16 30.14
CA PRO A 624 3.16 15.25 30.78
C PRO A 624 3.12 14.97 32.31
N THR A 625 2.00 14.50 32.86
CA THR A 625 1.79 14.42 34.32
C THR A 625 2.44 13.21 34.98
N HIS A 626 2.64 12.12 34.22
CA HIS A 626 3.25 10.86 34.65
C HIS A 626 2.51 10.13 35.78
N GLU A 627 1.19 10.31 35.88
CA GLU A 627 0.38 9.90 37.04
C GLU A 627 -0.01 8.41 37.12
N LEU A 628 0.17 7.63 36.06
CA LEU A 628 -0.26 6.22 35.98
C LEU A 628 0.62 5.30 36.83
N TYR A 629 1.90 5.65 36.99
CA TYR A 629 2.84 5.07 37.94
C TYR A 629 3.85 6.18 38.29
N PRO A 630 3.51 7.11 39.21
CA PRO A 630 4.27 8.34 39.44
C PRO A 630 5.75 8.14 39.80
N GLU A 631 6.08 6.98 40.35
CA GLU A 631 7.45 6.62 40.70
C GLU A 631 8.29 6.20 39.49
N PHE A 632 7.67 5.80 38.37
CA PHE A 632 8.35 5.43 37.14
C PHE A 632 8.60 6.65 36.24
N ASP A 633 9.73 7.31 36.47
CA ASP A 633 10.15 8.47 35.67
C ASP A 633 11.68 8.60 35.70
N ALA A 634 12.34 8.57 34.54
CA ALA A 634 13.80 8.74 34.46
C ALA A 634 14.28 10.15 34.86
N LYS A 635 13.39 11.16 34.82
CA LYS A 635 13.61 12.57 35.17
C LYS A 635 14.74 13.28 34.40
N ARG A 636 15.28 12.65 33.36
CA ARG A 636 16.33 13.19 32.49
C ARG A 636 16.37 12.42 31.16
N GLY A 637 16.99 13.03 30.15
CA GLY A 637 17.44 12.31 28.96
C GLY A 637 18.52 11.28 29.28
N ILE A 638 18.38 10.10 28.69
CA ILE A 638 19.32 8.98 28.72
C ILE A 638 20.05 8.98 27.37
N GLY A 639 21.34 9.31 27.36
CA GLY A 639 22.11 9.46 26.13
C GLY A 639 22.48 8.12 25.46
N PRO A 640 23.04 8.14 24.23
CA PRO A 640 23.43 6.92 23.52
C PRO A 640 24.34 6.02 24.36
N SER A 641 24.04 4.72 24.38
CA SER A 641 24.69 3.70 25.22
C SER A 641 24.49 3.81 26.73
N GLU A 642 23.82 4.84 27.24
CA GLU A 642 23.44 4.92 28.67
C GLU A 642 22.25 4.02 28.99
N SER A 643 21.98 3.81 30.28
CA SER A 643 20.83 3.03 30.74
C SER A 643 20.14 3.65 31.95
N TYR A 644 18.85 3.36 32.07
CA TYR A 644 17.99 3.68 33.21
C TYR A 644 17.32 2.39 33.69
N SER A 645 17.01 2.26 34.98
CA SER A 645 16.32 1.06 35.49
C SER A 645 15.26 1.39 36.52
N PHE A 646 14.19 0.61 36.54
CA PHE A 646 13.07 0.74 37.47
C PHE A 646 12.61 -0.64 37.97
N VAL A 647 12.12 -0.71 39.21
CA VAL A 647 11.58 -1.95 39.80
C VAL A 647 10.07 -1.83 39.94
N PHE A 648 9.33 -2.79 39.40
CA PHE A 648 7.88 -2.77 39.41
C PHE A 648 7.31 -3.51 40.62
N GLU A 649 6.82 -2.77 41.62
CA GLU A 649 6.28 -3.34 42.86
C GLU A 649 4.76 -3.52 42.86
N LYS A 650 4.07 -2.99 41.86
CA LYS A 650 2.60 -3.05 41.75
C LYS A 650 2.21 -3.92 40.55
N ALA A 651 1.42 -4.97 40.78
CA ALA A 651 0.84 -5.77 39.70
C ALA A 651 -0.15 -4.91 38.89
N GLY A 652 -0.20 -5.10 37.57
CA GLY A 652 -1.03 -4.29 36.68
C GLY A 652 -0.39 -4.05 35.31
N THR A 653 -1.12 -3.35 34.44
CA THR A 653 -0.65 -2.97 33.10
C THR A 653 -0.27 -1.49 33.11
N TRP A 654 1.02 -1.22 33.05
CA TRP A 654 1.59 0.13 33.17
C TRP A 654 2.05 0.65 31.81
N LYS A 655 1.32 1.63 31.26
CA LYS A 655 1.71 2.34 30.04
C LYS A 655 2.76 3.40 30.34
N TYR A 656 3.68 3.60 29.41
CA TYR A 656 4.73 4.62 29.50
C TYR A 656 5.08 5.17 28.11
N HIS A 657 5.83 6.27 28.08
CA HIS A 657 6.24 6.95 26.86
C HIS A 657 7.64 7.54 26.99
N ASP A 658 8.20 8.02 25.89
CA ASP A 658 9.38 8.87 25.90
C ASP A 658 8.98 10.34 26.10
N HIS A 659 9.41 10.98 27.19
CA HIS A 659 9.09 12.37 27.47
C HIS A 659 9.63 13.35 26.41
N LEU A 660 10.76 13.02 25.76
CA LEU A 660 11.34 13.83 24.69
C LEU A 660 10.63 13.60 23.34
N ASN A 661 9.90 12.50 23.20
CA ASN A 661 9.13 12.16 22.01
C ASN A 661 7.92 11.29 22.37
N SER A 662 6.86 11.92 22.87
CA SER A 662 5.72 11.26 23.51
C SER A 662 4.90 10.32 22.61
N GLY A 663 5.15 10.32 21.30
CA GLY A 663 4.60 9.34 20.36
C GLY A 663 5.26 7.96 20.45
N LEU A 664 6.47 7.86 21.02
CA LEU A 664 7.10 6.58 21.33
C LEU A 664 6.52 6.06 22.65
N THR A 665 5.86 4.90 22.61
CA THR A 665 5.13 4.35 23.76
C THR A 665 5.50 2.90 24.01
N GLY A 666 5.31 2.45 25.25
CA GLY A 666 5.47 1.06 25.64
C GLY A 666 4.55 0.65 26.79
N VAL A 667 4.50 -0.66 27.06
CA VAL A 667 3.62 -1.27 28.06
C VAL A 667 4.40 -2.29 28.90
N ILE A 668 4.28 -2.21 30.22
CA ILE A 668 4.78 -3.22 31.15
C ILE A 668 3.59 -3.94 31.80
N VAL A 669 3.49 -5.25 31.61
CA VAL A 669 2.47 -6.10 32.24
C VAL A 669 3.10 -6.81 33.44
N VAL A 670 2.76 -6.38 34.64
CA VAL A 670 3.28 -6.93 35.89
C VAL A 670 2.29 -7.94 36.45
N VAL A 671 2.69 -9.21 36.52
CA VAL A 671 1.89 -10.29 37.14
C VAL A 671 2.38 -10.61 38.55
N GLU A 672 1.57 -11.33 39.33
CA GLU A 672 1.91 -11.76 40.69
C GLU A 672 3.14 -12.67 40.79
#